data_AF-A0A1I0U333-F1
#
_entry.id   AF-A0A1I0U333-F1
#
_cell.length_a   1.000
_cell.length_b   1.000
_cell.length_c   1.000
_cell.angle_alpha   90.00
_cell.angle_beta   90.00
_cell.angle_gamma   90.00
#
_symmetry.space_group_name_H-M   'P 1'
#
loop_
_entity.id
_entity.type
_entity.pdbx_description
1 polymer ?
#
loop_
_entity_poly.entity_id
_entity_poly.type
_entity_poly.pdbx_seq_one_letter_code
_entity_poly.pdbx_strand_id
1 'polypeptide(L)'
;MILDKFPTLGVWGVLLPLSRNYAEDGKGVYRHITSFLGQVGGDQNDIERLKSRYRQAARRIGLPIPTSNQPTGLFFAAMGPAQAQLGILANALVWMALHHGPPATEDTASARAWQRRAVTVRCPNHTRIQATVRFDQSAHIAQRFDHWRRGEAANGEREGLLFDAYDCAIASFLRKRSDIVAPPKVLWSGAELAVEPEPSRHRQSITLGAFPMPVAAGSITRIPAPWPEKLSWRCRNHSQDIHLAPQPGEILLFDADSGALLSRERQDARITTVSAERLVILSRHAFSSPSFGPAIPAEDPDFRVAWTVNGETLEFEDGQNLEISAPDEASIWLDARSLASDGSRRLLSCEGAVVVKLDAEIGGRSRILRATLGEVRRFREITVNSDGIARVPFADLGLSITDAPQKIRFDVLAPGAAGDAAARAELSATAWIWPGVARIDGDPAVLPCPANYLPAHSVGLREAPEGLVVDDRADVETPVIGVSAEGEIREFSLRLDREDLWHYHVPAQTRSRVPRGKVLVFGHASTHDTLTVRSTDQHADILALGTEIRGPFIGRTSWEIGAGLLEEATGDDRIALRRKDGRIDLLARIRHVDDPRNIDLTMEDDRLDLSLDYRGEIDAIRIDVRRADGASVVADHSLGRRPVPLPTFHGLSVRHDPTKKRLAISLPLDPAAAPGRMRLLYRATGEDTFHPFKDSDGADIALGLPGDTDQADIACLKNLAGFLAHKSPFALGDQVRSALQPAYEQAIREISPSRMIGPIKAALLDMPDIKECAPRHDLAGAAPWIFEASGTAFSGLNAGSGLAPLAQLASQPQVTGLPDPRGDEPMQSWLEQVAATSDMPLPFAPDRLEAAFQALRYRLGDTDLRDIVTDDLLTGTVRLIAAAHVADLDRLRSFDNGGGGDPLPARIAAAIERFARAAALRETDAHVDALCTRTGLPRAEIGQALTLMLRAGIEFFVYFRGLWSQAAQQHERQT
;
A
#
# COMPACT_ATOMS: atom_id res chain seq x y z
N MET A 1 -3.77 -64.38 4.54
CA MET A 1 -2.46 -63.74 4.26
C MET A 1 -2.52 -62.31 4.79
N ILE A 2 -1.43 -61.72 5.31
CA ILE A 2 -1.46 -60.41 5.99
C ILE A 2 -2.15 -59.30 5.16
N LEU A 3 -1.97 -59.28 3.84
CA LEU A 3 -2.61 -58.32 2.93
C LEU A 3 -4.16 -58.37 2.93
N ASP A 4 -4.75 -59.54 3.20
CA ASP A 4 -6.22 -59.72 3.18
C ASP A 4 -6.85 -59.40 4.55
N LYS A 5 -6.13 -59.70 5.64
CA LYS A 5 -6.61 -59.52 7.02
C LYS A 5 -6.24 -58.16 7.62
N PHE A 6 -5.07 -57.64 7.28
CA PHE A 6 -4.49 -56.38 7.78
C PHE A 6 -3.88 -55.59 6.62
N PRO A 7 -4.72 -55.00 5.74
CA PRO A 7 -4.27 -54.43 4.48
C PRO A 7 -3.22 -53.31 4.66
N THR A 8 -3.35 -52.45 5.67
CA THR A 8 -2.39 -51.39 5.98
C THR A 8 -1.01 -51.94 6.34
N LEU A 9 -0.95 -52.91 7.27
CA LEU A 9 0.30 -53.54 7.70
C LEU A 9 0.94 -54.34 6.56
N GLY A 10 0.12 -55.01 5.74
CA GLY A 10 0.60 -55.76 4.59
C GLY A 10 1.19 -54.89 3.49
N VAL A 11 0.54 -53.77 3.16
CA VAL A 11 1.07 -52.79 2.21
C VAL A 11 2.37 -52.20 2.75
N TRP A 12 2.41 -51.80 4.01
CA TRP A 12 3.63 -51.30 4.66
C TRP A 12 4.79 -52.31 4.63
N GLY A 13 4.52 -53.58 4.96
CA GLY A 13 5.52 -54.64 4.96
C GLY A 13 6.12 -54.95 3.58
N VAL A 14 5.41 -54.65 2.49
CA VAL A 14 5.94 -54.74 1.12
C VAL A 14 6.79 -53.51 0.77
N LEU A 15 6.39 -52.31 1.21
CA LEU A 15 7.04 -51.05 0.84
C LEU A 15 8.29 -50.72 1.68
N LEU A 16 8.31 -51.06 2.97
CA LEU A 16 9.41 -50.76 3.87
C LEU A 16 10.78 -51.28 3.38
N PRO A 17 10.96 -52.58 3.05
CA PRO A 17 12.25 -53.10 2.62
C PRO A 17 12.72 -52.46 1.30
N LEU A 18 11.80 -52.08 0.43
CA LEU A 18 12.12 -51.33 -0.78
C LEU A 18 12.58 -49.90 -0.44
N SER A 19 11.99 -49.24 0.55
CA SER A 19 12.37 -47.86 0.88
C SER A 19 13.77 -47.75 1.48
N ARG A 20 14.20 -48.76 2.24
CA ARG A 20 15.50 -48.80 2.91
C ARG A 20 16.58 -49.30 1.95
N ASN A 21 16.40 -50.48 1.36
CA ASN A 21 17.52 -51.20 0.76
C ASN A 21 17.63 -51.01 -0.77
N TYR A 22 16.61 -50.45 -1.42
CA TYR A 22 16.64 -50.30 -2.88
C TYR A 22 17.64 -49.21 -3.32
N ALA A 23 18.50 -49.58 -4.27
CA ALA A 23 19.63 -48.79 -4.79
C ALA A 23 20.82 -48.61 -3.82
N GLU A 24 20.66 -48.98 -2.56
CA GLU A 24 21.75 -49.16 -1.60
C GLU A 24 22.36 -50.57 -1.75
N ASP A 25 21.53 -51.61 -1.61
CA ASP A 25 21.91 -53.02 -1.72
C ASP A 25 21.48 -53.66 -3.05
N GLY A 26 21.56 -52.88 -4.13
CA GLY A 26 21.22 -53.30 -5.49
C GLY A 26 19.81 -52.89 -5.95
N LYS A 27 19.44 -53.29 -7.19
CA LYS A 27 18.21 -52.84 -7.87
C LYS A 27 17.12 -53.93 -8.00
N GLY A 28 17.29 -55.07 -7.33
CA GLY A 28 16.38 -56.21 -7.43
C GLY A 28 15.15 -56.07 -6.53
N VAL A 29 13.99 -55.68 -7.09
CA VAL A 29 12.76 -55.39 -6.32
C VAL A 29 12.30 -56.56 -5.45
N TYR A 30 12.08 -57.73 -6.04
CA TYR A 30 11.52 -58.88 -5.32
C TYR A 30 12.50 -59.50 -4.35
N ARG A 31 13.82 -59.37 -4.58
CA ARG A 31 14.85 -59.85 -3.64
C ARG A 31 14.68 -59.22 -2.25
N HIS A 32 14.47 -57.91 -2.18
CA HIS A 32 14.28 -57.21 -0.92
C HIS A 32 12.95 -57.56 -0.24
N ILE A 33 11.86 -57.70 -1.02
CA ILE A 33 10.55 -58.09 -0.49
C ILE A 33 10.61 -59.52 0.08
N THR A 34 11.17 -60.47 -0.68
CA THR A 34 11.30 -61.88 -0.25
C THR A 34 12.19 -62.00 0.97
N SER A 35 13.32 -61.30 1.02
CA SER A 35 14.23 -61.31 2.18
C SER A 35 13.56 -60.81 3.45
N PHE A 36 12.60 -59.89 3.36
CA PHE A 36 11.90 -59.33 4.50
C PHE A 36 10.68 -60.17 4.92
N LEU A 37 9.88 -60.63 3.96
CA LEU A 37 8.65 -61.38 4.22
C LEU A 37 8.87 -62.89 4.42
N GLY A 38 10.03 -63.43 4.02
CA GLY A 38 10.42 -64.83 4.21
C GLY A 38 9.61 -65.89 3.44
N GLN A 39 8.58 -65.50 2.66
CA GLN A 39 7.58 -66.43 2.11
C GLN A 39 7.18 -66.22 0.63
N VAL A 40 7.88 -65.38 -0.14
CA VAL A 40 7.58 -65.24 -1.57
C VAL A 40 8.50 -66.21 -2.34
N GLY A 41 7.95 -67.32 -2.81
CA GLY A 41 8.68 -68.24 -3.68
C GLY A 41 9.21 -67.50 -4.92
N GLY A 42 10.41 -67.85 -5.37
CA GLY A 42 11.04 -67.21 -6.54
C GLY A 42 10.35 -67.50 -7.87
N ASP A 43 9.20 -68.18 -7.87
CA ASP A 43 8.43 -68.53 -9.06
C ASP A 43 7.54 -67.35 -9.52
N GLN A 44 7.33 -67.24 -10.83
CA GLN A 44 6.60 -66.15 -11.48
C GLN A 44 5.13 -66.09 -11.03
N ASN A 45 4.51 -67.23 -10.71
CA ASN A 45 3.14 -67.31 -10.23
C ASN A 45 2.95 -66.66 -8.85
N ASP A 46 3.92 -66.83 -7.94
CA ASP A 46 3.86 -66.23 -6.61
C ASP A 46 4.03 -64.71 -6.67
N ILE A 47 4.88 -64.23 -7.58
CA ILE A 47 5.07 -62.80 -7.87
C ILE A 47 3.78 -62.17 -8.38
N GLU A 48 3.11 -62.77 -9.37
CA GLU A 48 1.85 -62.21 -9.91
C GLU A 48 0.71 -62.24 -8.87
N ARG A 49 0.66 -63.27 -8.03
CA ARG A 49 -0.31 -63.36 -6.92
C ARG A 49 -0.07 -62.27 -5.87
N LEU A 50 1.19 -61.99 -5.53
CA LEU A 50 1.57 -60.88 -4.65
C LEU A 50 1.12 -59.54 -5.24
N LYS A 51 1.43 -59.27 -6.52
CA LYS A 51 1.05 -58.02 -7.19
C LYS A 51 -0.45 -57.76 -7.16
N SER A 52 -1.24 -58.77 -7.50
CA SER A 52 -2.71 -58.67 -7.53
C SER A 52 -3.27 -58.37 -6.13
N ARG A 53 -2.84 -59.11 -5.11
CA ARG A 53 -3.30 -58.92 -3.72
C ARG A 53 -2.84 -57.59 -3.13
N TYR A 54 -1.60 -57.19 -3.40
CA TYR A 54 -1.09 -55.88 -3.00
C TYR A 54 -1.95 -54.76 -3.60
N ARG A 55 -2.27 -54.82 -4.90
CA ARG A 55 -3.11 -53.81 -5.55
C ARG A 55 -4.48 -53.71 -4.88
N GLN A 56 -5.14 -54.84 -4.65
CA GLN A 56 -6.46 -54.87 -4.04
C GLN A 56 -6.44 -54.29 -2.61
N ALA A 57 -5.44 -54.67 -1.80
CA ALA A 57 -5.25 -54.13 -0.47
C ALA A 57 -4.95 -52.63 -0.48
N ALA A 58 -4.05 -52.18 -1.37
CA ALA A 58 -3.64 -50.79 -1.51
C ALA A 58 -4.81 -49.87 -1.93
N ARG A 59 -5.62 -50.28 -2.92
CA ARG A 59 -6.81 -49.53 -3.34
C ARG A 59 -7.86 -49.45 -2.22
N ARG A 60 -8.02 -50.53 -1.45
CA ARG A 60 -8.95 -50.57 -0.32
C ARG A 60 -8.58 -49.58 0.80
N ILE A 61 -7.30 -49.29 0.99
CA ILE A 61 -6.82 -48.28 1.95
C ILE A 61 -6.63 -46.89 1.32
N GLY A 62 -7.14 -46.67 0.10
CA GLY A 62 -7.16 -45.35 -0.54
C GLY A 62 -5.91 -44.97 -1.34
N LEU A 63 -5.00 -45.91 -1.64
CA LEU A 63 -3.84 -45.64 -2.51
C LEU A 63 -4.24 -45.74 -4.00
N PRO A 64 -3.99 -44.70 -4.83
CA PRO A 64 -4.33 -44.68 -6.27
C PRO A 64 -3.38 -45.53 -7.12
N ILE A 65 -3.28 -46.83 -6.82
CA ILE A 65 -2.39 -47.74 -7.52
C ILE A 65 -2.91 -48.00 -8.94
N PRO A 66 -2.12 -47.74 -9.99
CA PRO A 66 -2.52 -47.97 -11.37
C PRO A 66 -2.80 -49.45 -11.67
N THR A 67 -3.60 -49.71 -12.71
CA THR A 67 -3.92 -51.06 -13.20
C THR A 67 -2.71 -51.82 -13.73
N SER A 68 -1.62 -51.12 -14.08
CA SER A 68 -0.37 -51.72 -14.53
C SER A 68 0.28 -52.62 -13.47
N ASN A 69 0.88 -53.74 -13.91
CA ASN A 69 1.69 -54.67 -13.10
C ASN A 69 3.19 -54.28 -13.05
N GLN A 70 3.57 -53.13 -13.62
CA GLN A 70 4.95 -52.66 -13.64
C GLN A 70 5.40 -52.23 -12.23
N PRO A 71 6.55 -52.70 -11.72
CA PRO A 71 7.00 -52.42 -10.34
C PRO A 71 7.05 -50.93 -9.99
N THR A 72 7.43 -50.08 -10.93
CA THR A 72 7.52 -48.62 -10.74
C THR A 72 6.17 -48.01 -10.33
N GLY A 73 5.10 -48.31 -11.07
CA GLY A 73 3.76 -47.81 -10.75
C GLY A 73 3.11 -48.57 -9.59
N LEU A 74 3.42 -49.85 -9.44
CA LEU A 74 2.80 -50.71 -8.43
C LEU A 74 3.34 -50.45 -7.01
N PHE A 75 4.67 -50.37 -6.84
CA PHE A 75 5.29 -50.26 -5.52
C PHE A 75 5.93 -48.88 -5.29
N PHE A 76 6.78 -48.44 -6.21
CA PHE A 76 7.62 -47.26 -5.98
C PHE A 76 6.84 -45.95 -5.95
N ALA A 77 5.78 -45.83 -6.74
CA ALA A 77 4.89 -44.67 -6.73
C ALA A 77 4.33 -44.38 -5.32
N ALA A 78 3.83 -45.41 -4.63
CA ALA A 78 3.24 -45.29 -3.30
C ALA A 78 4.26 -45.28 -2.14
N MET A 79 5.47 -45.79 -2.38
CA MET A 79 6.53 -45.91 -1.37
C MET A 79 7.15 -44.57 -0.97
N GLY A 80 7.15 -43.59 -1.88
CA GLY A 80 8.05 -42.45 -1.78
C GLY A 80 9.44 -42.72 -2.40
N PRO A 81 10.32 -41.71 -2.50
CA PRO A 81 11.70 -41.93 -2.92
C PRO A 81 12.42 -42.87 -1.93
N ALA A 82 13.24 -43.79 -2.45
CA ALA A 82 14.10 -44.62 -1.60
C ALA A 82 15.14 -43.75 -0.88
N GLN A 83 15.66 -44.21 0.27
CA GLN A 83 16.61 -43.45 1.09
C GLN A 83 17.84 -42.99 0.29
N ALA A 84 18.43 -43.89 -0.49
CA ALA A 84 19.56 -43.59 -1.38
C ALA A 84 19.25 -42.56 -2.51
N GLN A 85 17.97 -42.21 -2.72
CA GLN A 85 17.52 -41.28 -3.75
C GLN A 85 17.08 -39.91 -3.19
N LEU A 86 17.07 -39.73 -1.86
CA LEU A 86 16.64 -38.48 -1.22
C LEU A 86 17.50 -37.28 -1.64
N GLY A 87 18.82 -37.45 -1.74
CA GLY A 87 19.72 -36.38 -2.19
C GLY A 87 19.43 -35.89 -3.62
N ILE A 88 18.99 -36.79 -4.51
CA ILE A 88 18.65 -36.44 -5.90
C ILE A 88 17.36 -35.62 -5.93
N LEU A 89 16.34 -36.04 -5.17
CA LEU A 89 15.10 -35.28 -5.03
C LEU A 89 15.36 -33.92 -4.38
N ALA A 90 16.13 -33.88 -3.29
CA ALA A 90 16.47 -32.66 -2.58
C ALA A 90 17.18 -31.65 -3.49
N ASN A 91 18.16 -32.09 -4.30
CA ASN A 91 18.82 -31.22 -5.27
C ASN A 91 17.84 -30.65 -6.30
N ALA A 92 16.90 -31.45 -6.80
CA ALA A 92 15.90 -31.00 -7.77
C ALA A 92 14.96 -29.93 -7.19
N LEU A 93 14.49 -30.12 -5.96
CA LEU A 93 13.56 -29.20 -5.29
C LEU A 93 14.25 -27.91 -4.83
N VAL A 94 15.46 -28.00 -4.28
CA VAL A 94 16.27 -26.82 -3.95
C VAL A 94 16.61 -26.01 -5.20
N TRP A 95 17.00 -26.69 -6.29
CA TRP A 95 17.24 -26.01 -7.56
C TRP A 95 15.98 -25.30 -8.05
N MET A 96 14.83 -25.98 -8.00
CA MET A 96 13.55 -25.39 -8.36
C MET A 96 13.24 -24.16 -7.51
N ALA A 97 13.46 -24.23 -6.20
CA ALA A 97 13.21 -23.12 -5.29
C ALA A 97 14.12 -21.90 -5.56
N LEU A 98 15.39 -22.15 -5.88
CA LEU A 98 16.36 -21.10 -6.18
C LEU A 98 16.14 -20.41 -7.53
N HIS A 99 15.52 -21.08 -8.50
CA HIS A 99 15.38 -20.57 -9.87
C HIS A 99 13.93 -20.24 -10.27
N HIS A 100 12.96 -20.80 -9.56
CA HIS A 100 11.53 -20.66 -9.87
C HIS A 100 10.69 -20.32 -8.63
N GLY A 101 11.32 -20.08 -7.48
CA GLY A 101 10.66 -19.81 -6.20
C GLY A 101 10.17 -21.06 -5.46
N PRO A 102 9.88 -20.96 -4.15
CA PRO A 102 9.29 -22.02 -3.33
C PRO A 102 7.88 -22.43 -3.81
N PRO A 103 7.37 -23.60 -3.38
CA PRO A 103 6.03 -24.04 -3.70
C PRO A 103 4.96 -23.16 -3.02
N ALA A 104 3.86 -22.88 -3.72
CA ALA A 104 2.68 -22.24 -3.15
C ALA A 104 1.87 -23.26 -2.33
N THR A 105 2.17 -23.42 -1.04
CA THR A 105 1.53 -24.42 -0.15
C THR A 105 0.11 -24.07 0.30
N GLU A 106 -0.36 -22.87 -0.03
CA GLU A 106 -1.73 -22.40 0.21
C GLU A 106 -2.77 -23.13 -0.66
N ASP A 107 -2.33 -23.63 -1.82
CA ASP A 107 -3.12 -24.39 -2.78
C ASP A 107 -2.40 -25.70 -3.16
N THR A 108 -3.10 -26.82 -2.99
CA THR A 108 -2.57 -28.16 -3.27
C THR A 108 -2.30 -28.36 -4.78
N ALA A 109 -3.06 -27.74 -5.68
CA ALA A 109 -2.86 -27.88 -7.12
C ALA A 109 -1.56 -27.19 -7.59
N SER A 110 -1.35 -25.94 -7.15
CA SER A 110 -0.12 -25.18 -7.41
C SER A 110 1.12 -25.86 -6.84
N ALA A 111 1.06 -26.35 -5.60
CA ALA A 111 2.17 -27.08 -4.97
C ALA A 111 2.51 -28.38 -5.73
N ARG A 112 1.50 -29.11 -6.24
CA ARG A 112 1.69 -30.30 -7.08
C ARG A 112 2.41 -29.97 -8.39
N ALA A 113 1.94 -28.95 -9.09
CA ALA A 113 2.53 -28.53 -10.37
C ALA A 113 4.02 -28.17 -10.18
N TRP A 114 4.34 -27.48 -9.09
CA TRP A 114 5.70 -27.11 -8.74
C TRP A 114 6.62 -28.33 -8.54
N GLN A 115 6.25 -29.29 -7.71
CA GLN A 115 7.09 -30.48 -7.46
C GLN A 115 7.25 -31.35 -8.71
N ARG A 116 6.18 -31.48 -9.52
CA ARG A 116 6.21 -32.24 -10.78
C ARG A 116 7.18 -31.59 -11.77
N ARG A 117 7.13 -30.25 -11.92
CA ARG A 117 8.06 -29.51 -12.77
C ARG A 117 9.50 -29.67 -12.31
N ALA A 118 9.77 -29.61 -11.01
CA ALA A 118 11.12 -29.80 -10.46
C ALA A 118 11.75 -31.12 -10.91
N VAL A 119 11.01 -32.24 -10.77
CA VAL A 119 11.55 -33.56 -11.12
C VAL A 119 11.53 -33.85 -12.62
N THR A 120 10.62 -33.25 -13.39
CA THR A 120 10.65 -33.33 -14.86
C THR A 120 11.90 -32.66 -15.42
N VAL A 121 12.29 -31.50 -14.88
CA VAL A 121 13.45 -30.74 -15.35
C VAL A 121 14.76 -31.33 -14.85
N ARG A 122 14.87 -31.66 -13.55
CA ARG A 122 16.13 -32.03 -12.91
C ARG A 122 16.34 -33.54 -12.74
N CYS A 123 15.29 -34.34 -12.91
CA CYS A 123 15.37 -35.79 -12.78
C CYS A 123 14.79 -36.55 -13.99
N PRO A 124 15.11 -36.16 -15.26
CA PRO A 124 14.48 -36.74 -16.46
C PRO A 124 14.66 -38.26 -16.57
N ASN A 125 15.79 -38.79 -16.11
CA ASN A 125 16.14 -40.22 -16.20
C ASN A 125 15.74 -41.03 -14.94
N HIS A 126 15.19 -40.40 -13.91
CA HIS A 126 14.82 -41.08 -12.66
C HIS A 126 13.31 -41.38 -12.63
N THR A 127 12.90 -42.35 -13.44
CA THR A 127 11.49 -42.73 -13.65
C THR A 127 10.72 -43.04 -12.36
N ARG A 128 11.39 -43.56 -11.33
CA ARG A 128 10.77 -43.87 -10.02
C ARG A 128 10.55 -42.63 -9.14
N ILE A 129 11.46 -41.66 -9.18
CA ILE A 129 11.26 -40.36 -8.52
C ILE A 129 10.10 -39.63 -9.20
N GLN A 130 10.08 -39.62 -10.54
CA GLN A 130 8.97 -39.03 -11.29
C GLN A 130 7.64 -39.72 -11.00
N ALA A 131 7.59 -41.05 -10.96
CA ALA A 131 6.38 -41.79 -10.62
C ALA A 131 5.89 -41.47 -9.20
N THR A 132 6.80 -41.33 -8.25
CA THR A 132 6.48 -40.93 -6.87
C THR A 132 5.86 -39.53 -6.81
N VAL A 133 6.50 -38.55 -7.44
CA VAL A 133 6.05 -37.15 -7.40
C VAL A 133 4.74 -36.97 -8.18
N ARG A 134 4.52 -37.75 -9.24
CA ARG A 134 3.24 -37.78 -9.96
C ARG A 134 2.12 -38.42 -9.11
N PHE A 135 2.46 -39.46 -8.35
CA PHE A 135 1.53 -40.16 -7.46
C PHE A 135 1.10 -39.32 -6.24
N ASP A 136 1.95 -38.41 -5.78
CA ASP A 136 1.65 -37.52 -4.66
C ASP A 136 0.61 -36.46 -5.04
N GLN A 137 -0.67 -36.83 -4.89
CA GLN A 137 -1.81 -35.94 -5.13
C GLN A 137 -2.00 -34.88 -4.02
N SER A 138 -1.39 -35.08 -2.85
CA SER A 138 -1.48 -34.17 -1.70
C SER A 138 -0.43 -33.05 -1.69
N ALA A 139 0.45 -33.01 -2.70
CA ALA A 139 1.64 -32.15 -2.72
C ALA A 139 2.49 -32.29 -1.44
N HIS A 140 2.53 -33.48 -0.86
CA HIS A 140 3.21 -33.76 0.39
C HIS A 140 4.70 -33.37 0.33
N ILE A 141 5.37 -33.67 -0.77
CA ILE A 141 6.80 -33.37 -0.91
C ILE A 141 7.04 -31.85 -0.92
N ALA A 142 6.20 -31.09 -1.63
CA ALA A 142 6.25 -29.63 -1.64
C ALA A 142 5.95 -29.02 -0.26
N GLN A 143 4.96 -29.55 0.48
CA GLN A 143 4.66 -29.14 1.85
C GLN A 143 5.87 -29.36 2.77
N ARG A 144 6.47 -30.55 2.73
CA ARG A 144 7.65 -30.90 3.54
C ARG A 144 8.86 -30.02 3.22
N PHE A 145 9.05 -29.66 1.95
CA PHE A 145 10.05 -28.68 1.55
C PHE A 145 9.80 -27.30 2.18
N ASP A 146 8.55 -26.82 2.19
CA ASP A 146 8.20 -25.53 2.79
C ASP A 146 8.34 -25.56 4.33
N HIS A 147 7.99 -26.67 5.00
CA HIS A 147 8.22 -26.86 6.43
C HIS A 147 9.71 -26.78 6.78
N TRP A 148 10.56 -27.49 6.02
CA TRP A 148 12.01 -27.35 6.14
C TRP A 148 12.43 -25.89 5.93
N ARG A 149 11.95 -25.23 4.87
CA ARG A 149 12.24 -23.83 4.53
C ARG A 149 11.79 -22.83 5.61
N ARG A 150 10.74 -23.14 6.37
CA ARG A 150 10.25 -22.36 7.53
C ARG A 150 10.90 -22.73 8.85
N GLY A 151 11.51 -23.90 8.93
CA GLY A 151 12.35 -24.32 10.06
C GLY A 151 11.57 -25.03 11.13
N GLU A 152 10.49 -25.66 10.70
CA GLU A 152 9.79 -26.62 11.50
C GLU A 152 10.67 -27.86 11.73
N ALA A 153 10.47 -28.53 12.86
CA ALA A 153 11.18 -29.76 13.17
C ALA A 153 10.64 -30.93 12.33
N ALA A 154 11.54 -31.82 11.90
CA ALA A 154 11.17 -33.04 11.20
C ALA A 154 10.32 -33.96 12.09
N ASN A 155 9.25 -34.53 11.52
CA ASN A 155 8.39 -35.51 12.18
C ASN A 155 8.86 -36.94 11.84
N GLY A 156 9.82 -37.43 12.62
CA GLY A 156 10.35 -38.78 12.54
C GLY A 156 11.58 -38.95 11.67
N GLU A 157 12.16 -40.16 11.70
CA GLU A 157 13.48 -40.47 11.13
C GLU A 157 13.58 -40.18 9.62
N ARG A 158 12.59 -40.58 8.83
CA ARG A 158 12.64 -40.42 7.37
C ARG A 158 12.52 -38.97 6.91
N GLU A 159 11.76 -38.14 7.63
CA GLU A 159 11.69 -36.71 7.36
C GLU A 159 12.99 -36.02 7.76
N GLY A 160 13.62 -36.44 8.87
CA GLY A 160 14.95 -35.98 9.27
C GLY A 160 15.98 -36.19 8.15
N LEU A 161 16.04 -37.41 7.60
CA LEU A 161 16.93 -37.72 6.46
C LEU A 161 16.65 -36.88 5.20
N LEU A 162 15.38 -36.52 4.97
CA LEU A 162 15.01 -35.64 3.85
C LEU A 162 15.46 -34.20 4.11
N PHE A 163 15.34 -33.70 5.35
CA PHE A 163 15.75 -32.36 5.74
C PHE A 163 17.27 -32.22 5.70
N ASP A 164 18.01 -33.22 6.18
CA ASP A 164 19.46 -33.30 6.05
C ASP A 164 19.88 -33.27 4.57
N ALA A 165 19.15 -33.97 3.70
CA ALA A 165 19.38 -33.94 2.26
C ALA A 165 19.13 -32.54 1.65
N TYR A 166 18.13 -31.79 2.14
CA TYR A 166 17.92 -30.40 1.73
C TYR A 166 19.05 -29.48 2.20
N ASP A 167 19.52 -29.63 3.44
CA ASP A 167 20.65 -28.86 3.97
C ASP A 167 21.93 -29.12 3.15
N CYS A 168 22.20 -30.38 2.80
CA CYS A 168 23.31 -30.74 1.92
C CYS A 168 23.13 -30.14 0.51
N ALA A 169 21.91 -30.18 -0.03
CA ALA A 169 21.61 -29.65 -1.35
C ALA A 169 21.78 -28.12 -1.41
N ILE A 170 21.24 -27.35 -0.46
CA ILE A 170 21.37 -25.88 -0.45
C ILE A 170 22.82 -25.43 -0.24
N ALA A 171 23.57 -26.13 0.62
CA ALA A 171 24.99 -25.89 0.82
C ALA A 171 25.79 -26.10 -0.47
N SER A 172 25.42 -27.08 -1.31
CA SER A 172 26.08 -27.31 -2.60
C SER A 172 25.92 -26.15 -3.59
N PHE A 173 24.92 -25.28 -3.39
CA PHE A 173 24.73 -24.04 -4.16
C PHE A 173 25.40 -22.82 -3.51
N LEU A 174 26.16 -22.98 -2.42
CA LEU A 174 26.75 -21.89 -1.63
C LEU A 174 25.68 -20.86 -1.19
N ARG A 175 24.55 -21.38 -0.72
CA ARG A 175 23.40 -20.62 -0.23
C ARG A 175 22.96 -21.14 1.12
N LYS A 176 22.21 -20.31 1.84
CA LYS A 176 21.52 -20.67 3.08
C LYS A 176 20.03 -20.78 2.82
N ARG A 177 19.33 -21.47 3.71
CA ARG A 177 17.87 -21.60 3.66
C ARG A 177 17.14 -20.26 3.63
N SER A 178 17.65 -19.27 4.37
CA SER A 178 17.10 -17.91 4.40
C SER A 178 17.29 -17.12 3.10
N ASP A 179 18.09 -17.61 2.16
CA ASP A 179 18.32 -16.95 0.87
C ASP A 179 17.26 -17.33 -0.17
N ILE A 180 16.39 -18.30 0.12
CA ILE A 180 15.29 -18.70 -0.76
C ILE A 180 14.16 -17.68 -0.60
N VAL A 181 14.11 -16.73 -1.54
CA VAL A 181 13.01 -15.76 -1.72
C VAL A 181 12.44 -15.95 -3.12
N ALA A 182 11.13 -16.08 -3.22
CA ALA A 182 10.39 -16.27 -4.46
C ALA A 182 10.42 -15.00 -5.31
N PRO A 183 10.42 -15.12 -6.64
CA PRO A 183 10.00 -14.03 -7.48
C PRO A 183 8.53 -13.65 -7.16
N PRO A 184 8.16 -12.38 -7.29
CA PRO A 184 6.80 -11.92 -7.14
C PRO A 184 5.78 -12.75 -7.92
N LYS A 185 4.63 -13.03 -7.28
CA LYS A 185 3.48 -13.68 -7.94
C LYS A 185 2.80 -12.67 -8.86
N VAL A 186 2.42 -13.08 -10.06
CA VAL A 186 1.56 -12.28 -10.94
C VAL A 186 0.10 -12.49 -10.55
N LEU A 187 -0.67 -11.41 -10.51
CA LEU A 187 -2.06 -11.43 -10.11
C LEU A 187 -2.87 -10.35 -10.84
N TRP A 188 -4.18 -10.53 -10.86
CA TRP A 188 -5.17 -9.58 -11.35
C TRP A 188 -5.75 -8.78 -10.17
N SER A 189 -5.58 -7.45 -10.17
CA SER A 189 -6.05 -6.57 -9.08
C SER A 189 -6.83 -5.39 -9.65
N GLY A 190 -8.12 -5.28 -9.27
CA GLY A 190 -9.02 -4.28 -9.83
C GLY A 190 -9.26 -4.56 -11.33
N ALA A 191 -8.56 -3.82 -12.19
CA ALA A 191 -8.56 -3.97 -13.64
C ALA A 191 -7.14 -4.06 -14.23
N GLU A 192 -6.12 -4.26 -13.39
CA GLU A 192 -4.71 -4.19 -13.78
C GLU A 192 -3.94 -5.48 -13.46
N LEU A 193 -2.85 -5.70 -14.21
CA LEU A 193 -1.82 -6.66 -13.84
C LEU A 193 -0.99 -6.11 -12.68
N ALA A 194 -0.71 -6.97 -11.71
CA ALA A 194 0.05 -6.61 -10.53
C ALA A 194 1.00 -7.74 -10.12
N VAL A 195 1.95 -7.40 -9.26
CA VAL A 195 2.92 -8.34 -8.69
C VAL A 195 2.91 -8.29 -7.16
N GLU A 196 2.99 -9.44 -6.51
CA GLU A 196 3.12 -9.56 -5.05
C GLU A 196 4.46 -10.21 -4.69
N PRO A 197 5.46 -9.45 -4.20
CA PRO A 197 6.74 -9.97 -3.76
C PRO A 197 6.58 -10.86 -2.52
N GLU A 198 7.35 -11.94 -2.40
CA GLU A 198 7.27 -12.81 -1.22
C GLU A 198 7.64 -12.03 0.06
N PRO A 199 6.92 -12.23 1.19
CA PRO A 199 7.36 -11.74 2.49
C PRO A 199 8.81 -12.13 2.79
N SER A 200 9.66 -11.13 3.01
CA SER A 200 11.09 -11.33 3.22
C SER A 200 11.68 -10.14 3.98
N ARG A 201 12.67 -10.43 4.82
CA ARG A 201 13.52 -9.41 5.45
C ARG A 201 14.49 -8.72 4.46
N HIS A 202 14.54 -9.19 3.22
CA HIS A 202 15.44 -8.67 2.19
C HIS A 202 14.71 -7.70 1.27
N ARG A 203 15.38 -6.58 0.93
CA ARG A 203 14.84 -5.60 -0.02
C ARG A 203 14.68 -6.24 -1.40
N GLN A 204 13.52 -6.02 -1.98
CA GLN A 204 13.17 -6.48 -3.32
C GLN A 204 12.93 -5.26 -4.22
N SER A 205 13.20 -5.41 -5.51
CA SER A 205 12.97 -4.38 -6.51
C SER A 205 12.54 -4.98 -7.84
N ILE A 206 11.77 -4.23 -8.61
CA ILE A 206 11.35 -4.56 -9.95
C ILE A 206 11.80 -3.46 -10.91
N THR A 207 12.24 -3.82 -12.10
CA THR A 207 12.65 -2.84 -13.12
C THR A 207 11.49 -2.58 -14.07
N LEU A 208 10.95 -1.37 -14.01
CA LEU A 208 10.01 -0.81 -14.98
C LEU A 208 10.75 0.28 -15.76
N GLY A 209 11.13 0.01 -17.01
CA GLY A 209 11.94 0.93 -17.80
C GLY A 209 13.42 0.96 -17.37
N ALA A 210 14.00 2.16 -17.21
CA ALA A 210 15.44 2.34 -17.02
C ALA A 210 15.94 2.14 -15.58
N PHE A 211 15.06 2.25 -14.58
CA PHE A 211 15.44 2.26 -13.16
C PHE A 211 14.72 1.18 -12.35
N PRO A 212 15.40 0.55 -11.37
CA PRO A 212 14.76 -0.38 -10.46
C PRO A 212 13.90 0.36 -9.43
N MET A 213 12.63 -0.02 -9.34
CA MET A 213 11.66 0.44 -8.35
C MET A 213 11.65 -0.51 -7.15
N PRO A 214 11.84 -0.03 -5.91
CA PRO A 214 11.72 -0.87 -4.72
C PRO A 214 10.26 -1.32 -4.52
N VAL A 215 10.08 -2.58 -4.10
CA VAL A 215 8.76 -3.15 -3.80
C VAL A 215 8.73 -3.67 -2.38
N ALA A 216 7.65 -3.39 -1.65
CA ALA A 216 7.48 -3.84 -0.28
C ALA A 216 7.12 -5.33 -0.23
N ALA A 217 7.81 -6.07 0.62
CA ALA A 217 7.62 -7.51 0.73
C ALA A 217 6.21 -7.85 1.23
N GLY A 218 5.53 -8.79 0.57
CA GLY A 218 4.17 -9.20 0.92
C GLY A 218 3.07 -8.22 0.51
N SER A 219 3.39 -7.14 -0.22
CA SER A 219 2.43 -6.13 -0.67
C SER A 219 2.19 -6.21 -2.18
N ILE A 220 0.98 -5.88 -2.64
CA ILE A 220 0.72 -5.75 -4.08
C ILE A 220 1.38 -4.48 -4.62
N THR A 221 2.12 -4.64 -5.71
CA THR A 221 2.54 -3.53 -6.57
C THR A 221 1.78 -3.63 -7.90
N ARG A 222 0.87 -2.69 -8.15
CA ARG A 222 0.16 -2.59 -9.45
C ARG A 222 1.10 -2.09 -10.53
N ILE A 223 1.00 -2.65 -11.73
CA ILE A 223 1.82 -2.27 -12.88
C ILE A 223 0.94 -1.44 -13.82
N PRO A 224 1.22 -0.14 -14.00
CA PRO A 224 0.43 0.69 -14.90
C PRO A 224 0.58 0.23 -16.36
N ALA A 225 -0.46 0.43 -17.16
CA ALA A 225 -0.37 0.25 -18.61
C ALA A 225 0.60 1.28 -19.24
N PRO A 226 1.30 0.94 -20.34
CA PRO A 226 1.28 -0.33 -21.04
C PRO A 226 2.07 -1.43 -20.30
N TRP A 227 1.55 -2.66 -20.32
CA TRP A 227 2.13 -3.78 -19.59
C TRP A 227 3.29 -4.42 -20.34
N PRO A 228 4.50 -4.48 -19.73
CA PRO A 228 5.61 -5.17 -20.36
C PRO A 228 5.35 -6.68 -20.39
N GLU A 229 5.84 -7.34 -21.45
CA GLU A 229 5.80 -8.81 -21.55
C GLU A 229 6.58 -9.50 -20.42
N LYS A 230 7.72 -8.89 -20.03
CA LYS A 230 8.58 -9.37 -18.96
C LYS A 230 8.98 -8.24 -18.03
N LEU A 231 9.12 -8.58 -16.76
CA LEU A 231 9.51 -7.67 -15.70
C LEU A 231 10.71 -8.26 -14.96
N SER A 232 11.81 -7.51 -14.87
CA SER A 232 13.01 -8.01 -14.19
C SER A 232 12.90 -7.73 -12.69
N TRP A 233 12.92 -8.77 -11.87
CA TRP A 233 12.91 -8.68 -10.42
C TRP A 233 14.30 -8.98 -9.86
N ARG A 234 14.65 -8.28 -8.77
CA ARG A 234 15.90 -8.45 -8.03
C ARG A 234 15.67 -8.50 -6.54
N CYS A 235 16.37 -9.46 -5.90
CA CYS A 235 16.53 -9.57 -4.46
C CYS A 235 17.99 -9.91 -4.15
N ARG A 236 18.72 -8.98 -3.52
CA ARG A 236 20.18 -9.09 -3.31
C ARG A 236 20.93 -9.39 -4.62
N ASN A 237 21.64 -10.53 -4.68
CA ASN A 237 22.43 -10.97 -5.83
C ASN A 237 21.64 -11.86 -6.79
N HIS A 238 20.34 -12.04 -6.56
CA HIS A 238 19.46 -12.83 -7.41
C HIS A 238 18.63 -11.89 -8.30
N SER A 239 18.61 -12.19 -9.60
CA SER A 239 17.86 -11.45 -10.62
C SER A 239 17.14 -12.46 -11.49
N GLN A 240 15.85 -12.23 -11.75
CA GLN A 240 15.03 -13.11 -12.57
C GLN A 240 13.98 -12.31 -13.34
N ASP A 241 13.71 -12.72 -14.58
CA ASP A 241 12.62 -12.16 -15.37
C ASP A 241 11.31 -12.91 -15.08
N ILE A 242 10.25 -12.13 -14.86
CA ILE A 242 8.89 -12.58 -14.59
C ILE A 242 8.05 -12.28 -15.82
N HIS A 243 7.37 -13.29 -16.36
CA HIS A 243 6.42 -13.08 -17.44
C HIS A 243 5.16 -12.45 -16.86
N LEU A 244 4.86 -11.21 -17.26
CA LEU A 244 3.74 -10.44 -16.73
C LEU A 244 2.52 -10.59 -17.65
N ALA A 245 2.54 -9.92 -18.81
CA ALA A 245 1.47 -9.98 -19.81
C ALA A 245 1.47 -11.29 -20.64
N PRO A 246 0.35 -11.67 -21.29
CA PRO A 246 0.31 -12.83 -22.18
C PRO A 246 1.20 -12.61 -23.41
N GLN A 247 1.95 -13.64 -23.76
CA GLN A 247 2.69 -13.73 -25.02
C GLN A 247 1.73 -13.92 -26.20
N PRO A 248 2.15 -13.68 -27.45
CA PRO A 248 1.34 -14.01 -28.63
C PRO A 248 0.89 -15.47 -28.64
N GLY A 249 -0.42 -15.72 -28.76
CA GLY A 249 -1.02 -17.06 -28.68
C GLY A 249 -1.07 -17.67 -27.28
N GLU A 250 -0.84 -16.88 -26.22
CA GLU A 250 -0.97 -17.28 -24.81
C GLU A 250 -2.20 -16.61 -24.18
N ILE A 251 -2.81 -17.32 -23.24
CA ILE A 251 -3.94 -16.88 -22.43
C ILE A 251 -3.55 -16.99 -20.96
N LEU A 252 -3.90 -15.99 -20.17
CA LEU A 252 -3.79 -16.03 -18.71
C LEU A 252 -5.17 -16.24 -18.10
N LEU A 253 -5.28 -17.24 -17.24
CA LEU A 253 -6.49 -17.51 -16.47
C LEU A 253 -6.22 -17.15 -15.01
N PHE A 254 -6.97 -16.19 -14.50
CA PHE A 254 -6.94 -15.78 -13.10
C PHE A 254 -8.21 -16.23 -12.42
N ASP A 255 -8.11 -16.56 -11.14
CA ASP A 255 -9.28 -16.70 -10.29
C ASP A 255 -9.91 -15.31 -10.10
N ALA A 256 -11.16 -15.12 -10.51
CA ALA A 256 -11.85 -13.84 -10.33
C ALA A 256 -12.04 -13.49 -8.85
N ASP A 257 -12.09 -14.51 -7.99
CA ASP A 257 -12.33 -14.41 -6.57
C ASP A 257 -11.09 -14.27 -5.71
N SER A 258 -9.87 -14.57 -6.18
CA SER A 258 -8.61 -14.24 -5.48
C SER A 258 -7.72 -13.26 -6.26
N GLY A 259 -7.84 -13.25 -7.59
CA GLY A 259 -6.93 -12.55 -8.49
C GLY A 259 -5.67 -13.36 -8.78
N ALA A 260 -5.49 -14.52 -8.14
CA ALA A 260 -4.32 -15.36 -8.36
C ALA A 260 -4.29 -15.88 -9.80
N LEU A 261 -3.11 -15.84 -10.42
CA LEU A 261 -2.88 -16.49 -11.70
C LEU A 261 -2.95 -18.02 -11.50
N LEU A 262 -3.97 -18.65 -12.08
CA LEU A 262 -4.20 -20.10 -11.99
C LEU A 262 -3.37 -20.85 -13.03
N SER A 263 -3.38 -20.36 -14.27
CA SER A 263 -2.63 -20.98 -15.36
C SER A 263 -2.26 -19.98 -16.45
N ARG A 264 -1.19 -20.32 -17.16
CA ARG A 264 -0.82 -19.72 -18.45
C ARG A 264 -0.95 -20.81 -19.49
N GLU A 265 -1.84 -20.62 -20.45
CA GLU A 265 -2.20 -21.64 -21.43
C GLU A 265 -1.95 -21.16 -22.84
N ARG A 266 -1.74 -22.10 -23.76
CA ARG A 266 -1.73 -21.77 -25.18
C ARG A 266 -3.17 -21.65 -25.68
N GLN A 267 -3.41 -20.71 -26.59
CA GLN A 267 -4.72 -20.53 -27.22
C GLN A 267 -5.18 -21.77 -28.00
N ASP A 268 -4.25 -22.54 -28.55
CA ASP A 268 -4.53 -23.78 -29.27
C ASP A 268 -4.72 -25.01 -28.36
N ALA A 269 -4.64 -24.82 -27.04
CA ALA A 269 -5.07 -25.85 -26.10
C ALA A 269 -6.57 -26.07 -26.28
N ARG A 270 -6.98 -27.31 -26.54
CA ARG A 270 -8.42 -27.63 -26.69
C ARG A 270 -9.17 -27.56 -25.36
N ILE A 271 -8.49 -27.93 -24.28
CA ILE A 271 -9.05 -28.03 -22.93
C ILE A 271 -8.01 -27.51 -21.95
N THR A 272 -8.44 -26.70 -20.99
CA THR A 272 -7.68 -26.38 -19.77
C THR A 272 -8.52 -26.72 -18.54
N THR A 273 -7.84 -27.10 -17.47
CA THR A 273 -8.49 -27.44 -16.20
C THR A 273 -8.06 -26.48 -15.10
N VAL A 274 -9.01 -25.90 -14.37
CA VAL A 274 -8.73 -24.90 -13.34
C VAL A 274 -9.56 -25.14 -12.08
N SER A 275 -8.96 -24.90 -10.91
CA SER A 275 -9.60 -25.07 -9.59
C SER A 275 -10.25 -23.76 -9.12
N ALA A 276 -11.19 -23.23 -9.90
CA ALA A 276 -11.97 -22.04 -9.56
C ALA A 276 -13.30 -22.02 -10.32
N GLU A 277 -14.35 -21.43 -9.73
CA GLU A 277 -15.67 -21.29 -10.36
C GLU A 277 -15.76 -20.07 -11.28
N ARG A 278 -15.16 -18.95 -10.87
CA ARG A 278 -15.21 -17.68 -11.60
C ARG A 278 -13.82 -17.27 -12.01
N LEU A 279 -13.67 -16.83 -13.24
CA LEU A 279 -12.37 -16.61 -13.87
C LEU A 279 -12.31 -15.24 -14.51
N VAL A 280 -11.13 -14.64 -14.47
CA VAL A 280 -10.77 -13.51 -15.34
C VAL A 280 -9.79 -14.04 -16.38
N ILE A 281 -10.08 -13.79 -17.64
CA ILE A 281 -9.26 -14.25 -18.75
C ILE A 281 -8.64 -13.05 -19.43
N LEU A 282 -7.33 -13.09 -19.64
CA LEU A 282 -6.58 -12.08 -20.35
C LEU A 282 -5.88 -12.69 -21.56
N SER A 283 -6.11 -12.13 -22.75
CA SER A 283 -5.52 -12.55 -24.02
C SER A 283 -5.15 -11.34 -24.87
N ARG A 284 -4.17 -11.49 -25.77
CA ARG A 284 -3.89 -10.46 -26.80
C ARG A 284 -4.91 -10.52 -27.95
N HIS A 285 -5.46 -11.70 -28.22
CA HIS A 285 -6.45 -11.89 -29.28
C HIS A 285 -7.87 -11.73 -28.73
N ALA A 286 -8.77 -11.21 -29.56
CA ALA A 286 -10.19 -11.14 -29.23
C ALA A 286 -10.79 -12.54 -29.12
N PHE A 287 -11.66 -12.69 -28.13
CA PHE A 287 -12.37 -13.92 -27.84
C PHE A 287 -13.76 -13.58 -27.29
N SER A 288 -14.63 -14.57 -27.23
CA SER A 288 -15.94 -14.46 -26.61
C SER A 288 -16.19 -15.63 -25.67
N SER A 289 -17.03 -15.40 -24.66
CA SER A 289 -17.50 -16.43 -23.74
C SER A 289 -19.04 -16.39 -23.64
N PRO A 290 -19.70 -17.51 -23.37
CA PRO A 290 -21.15 -17.55 -23.24
C PRO A 290 -21.72 -16.63 -22.15
N SER A 291 -21.09 -16.55 -20.98
CA SER A 291 -21.58 -15.74 -19.86
C SER A 291 -21.34 -14.24 -20.01
N PHE A 292 -20.21 -13.84 -20.60
CA PHE A 292 -19.83 -12.43 -20.72
C PHE A 292 -20.18 -11.81 -22.07
N GLY A 293 -20.21 -12.62 -23.13
CA GLY A 293 -20.19 -12.17 -24.51
C GLY A 293 -18.76 -11.88 -25.00
N PRO A 294 -18.57 -10.92 -25.93
CA PRO A 294 -17.26 -10.58 -26.47
C PRO A 294 -16.37 -9.93 -25.40
N ALA A 295 -15.10 -10.33 -25.35
CA ALA A 295 -14.11 -9.75 -24.47
C ALA A 295 -13.90 -8.25 -24.77
N ILE A 296 -13.80 -7.45 -23.72
CA ILE A 296 -13.62 -6.00 -23.82
C ILE A 296 -12.13 -5.63 -23.78
N PRO A 297 -11.71 -4.45 -24.26
CA PRO A 297 -10.36 -3.95 -24.02
C PRO A 297 -10.03 -3.90 -22.53
N ALA A 298 -8.82 -4.33 -22.15
CA ALA A 298 -8.30 -4.11 -20.80
C ALA A 298 -7.79 -2.66 -20.64
N GLU A 299 -7.30 -2.29 -19.45
CA GLU A 299 -6.63 -0.99 -19.21
C GLU A 299 -5.47 -0.76 -20.19
N ASP A 300 -4.73 -1.82 -20.51
CA ASP A 300 -3.87 -1.83 -21.69
C ASP A 300 -4.69 -2.30 -22.92
N PRO A 301 -4.95 -1.42 -23.90
CA PRO A 301 -5.84 -1.70 -25.03
C PRO A 301 -5.31 -2.77 -25.99
N ASP A 302 -4.02 -3.14 -25.89
CA ASP A 302 -3.41 -4.25 -26.64
C ASP A 302 -3.95 -5.62 -26.19
N PHE A 303 -4.61 -5.67 -25.04
CA PHE A 303 -5.17 -6.89 -24.48
C PHE A 303 -6.70 -6.85 -24.37
N ARG A 304 -7.28 -8.04 -24.25
CA ARG A 304 -8.72 -8.30 -24.13
C ARG A 304 -8.97 -9.08 -22.86
N VAL A 305 -9.99 -8.67 -22.12
CA VAL A 305 -10.39 -9.24 -20.83
C VAL A 305 -11.86 -9.63 -20.82
N ALA A 306 -12.18 -10.76 -20.19
CA ALA A 306 -13.54 -11.19 -19.92
C ALA A 306 -13.64 -11.91 -18.57
N TRP A 307 -14.81 -11.83 -17.94
CA TRP A 307 -15.16 -12.58 -16.74
C TRP A 307 -16.03 -13.77 -17.10
N THR A 308 -15.54 -14.98 -16.89
CA THR A 308 -16.22 -16.23 -17.28
C THR A 308 -16.40 -17.15 -16.07
N VAL A 309 -17.09 -18.27 -16.28
CA VAL A 309 -17.29 -19.31 -15.29
C VAL A 309 -16.72 -20.64 -15.77
N ASN A 310 -16.40 -21.53 -14.84
CA ASN A 310 -15.94 -22.88 -15.15
C ASN A 310 -17.03 -23.66 -15.91
N GLY A 311 -16.62 -24.52 -16.84
CA GLY A 311 -17.51 -25.29 -17.72
C GLY A 311 -17.83 -24.60 -19.05
N GLU A 312 -17.31 -23.39 -19.29
CA GLU A 312 -17.52 -22.66 -20.54
C GLU A 312 -16.42 -22.96 -21.57
N THR A 313 -16.79 -22.81 -22.85
CA THR A 313 -15.85 -22.84 -23.97
C THR A 313 -15.65 -21.43 -24.50
N LEU A 314 -14.41 -20.99 -24.57
CA LEU A 314 -14.04 -19.72 -25.19
C LEU A 314 -13.91 -19.91 -26.69
N GLU A 315 -14.43 -18.95 -27.46
CA GLU A 315 -14.32 -18.92 -28.92
C GLU A 315 -13.46 -17.73 -29.35
N PHE A 316 -12.39 -18.01 -30.11
CA PHE A 316 -11.47 -17.01 -30.65
C PHE A 316 -11.82 -16.65 -32.10
N GLU A 317 -11.47 -15.44 -32.54
CA GLU A 317 -11.77 -14.97 -33.90
C GLU A 317 -11.10 -15.82 -35.00
N ASP A 318 -10.01 -16.52 -34.68
CA ASP A 318 -9.31 -17.43 -35.59
C ASP A 318 -9.95 -18.82 -35.68
N GLY A 319 -11.10 -19.02 -35.01
CA GLY A 319 -11.86 -20.27 -34.98
C GLY A 319 -11.31 -21.32 -34.01
N GLN A 320 -10.32 -20.98 -33.19
CA GLN A 320 -9.87 -21.84 -32.10
C GLN A 320 -10.85 -21.77 -30.92
N ASN A 321 -11.01 -22.91 -30.24
CA ASN A 321 -11.85 -23.03 -29.07
C ASN A 321 -11.05 -23.62 -27.90
N LEU A 322 -11.23 -23.04 -26.71
CA LEU A 322 -10.64 -23.53 -25.47
C LEU A 322 -11.75 -23.83 -24.47
N GLU A 323 -11.97 -25.12 -24.18
CA GLU A 323 -12.88 -25.57 -23.13
C GLU A 323 -12.23 -25.43 -21.75
N ILE A 324 -12.94 -24.82 -20.81
CA ILE A 324 -12.52 -24.69 -19.42
C ILE A 324 -13.31 -25.68 -18.60
N SER A 325 -12.61 -26.59 -17.92
CA SER A 325 -13.27 -27.62 -17.10
C SER A 325 -12.70 -27.70 -15.69
N ALA A 326 -13.45 -28.36 -14.81
CA ALA A 326 -12.97 -28.70 -13.48
C ALA A 326 -11.82 -29.72 -13.59
N PRO A 327 -10.88 -29.75 -12.62
CA PRO A 327 -9.77 -30.69 -12.67
C PRO A 327 -10.24 -32.14 -12.67
N ASP A 328 -9.56 -32.98 -13.46
CA ASP A 328 -9.75 -34.44 -13.42
C ASP A 328 -9.23 -35.05 -12.13
N GLU A 329 -8.16 -34.47 -11.57
CA GLU A 329 -7.56 -34.92 -10.31
C GLU A 329 -8.31 -34.36 -9.09
N ALA A 330 -8.16 -35.04 -7.95
CA ALA A 330 -8.69 -34.58 -6.68
C ALA A 330 -8.22 -33.15 -6.37
N SER A 331 -9.16 -32.27 -6.02
CA SER A 331 -8.94 -30.84 -5.84
C SER A 331 -9.95 -30.23 -4.88
N ILE A 332 -9.58 -29.10 -4.26
CA ILE A 332 -10.41 -28.32 -3.35
C ILE A 332 -10.25 -26.85 -3.73
N TRP A 333 -11.37 -26.12 -3.80
CA TRP A 333 -11.39 -24.68 -4.00
C TRP A 333 -12.55 -24.04 -3.25
N LEU A 334 -12.54 -22.71 -3.18
CA LEU A 334 -13.55 -21.93 -2.48
C LEU A 334 -14.37 -21.15 -3.50
N ASP A 335 -15.68 -21.13 -3.30
CA ASP A 335 -16.58 -20.29 -4.06
C ASP A 335 -17.31 -19.36 -3.09
N ALA A 336 -16.81 -18.12 -2.98
CA ALA A 336 -17.39 -17.08 -2.15
C ALA A 336 -17.06 -15.70 -2.72
N ARG A 337 -17.95 -14.73 -2.51
CA ARG A 337 -17.70 -13.33 -2.88
C ARG A 337 -16.70 -12.68 -1.93
N SER A 338 -15.79 -11.87 -2.47
CA SER A 338 -14.86 -11.03 -1.71
C SER A 338 -15.57 -9.81 -1.11
N LEU A 339 -15.47 -9.64 0.21
CA LEU A 339 -15.87 -8.43 0.94
C LEU A 339 -14.78 -7.36 0.89
N ALA A 340 -13.53 -7.78 0.98
CA ALA A 340 -12.39 -6.89 1.04
C ALA A 340 -11.12 -7.58 0.52
N SER A 341 -10.05 -6.82 0.32
CA SER A 341 -8.75 -7.35 -0.13
C SER A 341 -7.59 -6.68 0.57
N ASP A 342 -6.66 -7.47 1.10
CA ASP A 342 -5.31 -7.07 1.56
C ASP A 342 -4.31 -7.70 0.58
N GLY A 343 -3.89 -6.92 -0.41
CA GLY A 343 -3.10 -7.48 -1.49
C GLY A 343 -3.89 -8.58 -2.25
N SER A 344 -3.27 -9.75 -2.46
CA SER A 344 -3.89 -10.91 -3.10
C SER A 344 -4.82 -11.67 -2.16
N ARG A 345 -4.71 -11.41 -0.85
CA ARG A 345 -5.52 -12.05 0.17
C ARG A 345 -6.86 -11.36 0.19
N ARG A 346 -7.93 -12.14 0.13
CA ARG A 346 -9.27 -11.59 0.19
C ARG A 346 -9.96 -12.05 1.45
N LEU A 347 -10.73 -11.12 2.01
CA LEU A 347 -11.67 -11.40 3.05
C LEU A 347 -12.97 -11.80 2.38
N LEU A 348 -13.32 -13.08 2.47
CA LEU A 348 -14.51 -13.64 1.84
C LEU A 348 -15.73 -13.48 2.76
N SER A 349 -16.90 -13.37 2.13
CA SER A 349 -18.20 -13.40 2.81
C SER A 349 -18.54 -14.79 3.35
N CYS A 350 -19.47 -14.84 4.32
CA CYS A 350 -20.00 -16.10 4.81
C CYS A 350 -20.97 -16.79 3.84
N GLU A 351 -21.38 -16.12 2.76
CA GLU A 351 -22.26 -16.64 1.71
C GLU A 351 -21.47 -17.35 0.60
N GLY A 352 -20.81 -18.43 0.97
CA GLY A 352 -19.98 -19.22 0.07
C GLY A 352 -20.02 -20.71 0.34
N ALA A 353 -19.19 -21.45 -0.38
CA ALA A 353 -19.04 -22.89 -0.23
C ALA A 353 -17.60 -23.35 -0.45
N VAL A 354 -17.26 -24.47 0.18
CA VAL A 354 -16.11 -25.29 -0.19
C VAL A 354 -16.55 -26.24 -1.28
N VAL A 355 -15.82 -26.27 -2.39
CA VAL A 355 -16.05 -27.22 -3.49
C VAL A 355 -14.91 -28.22 -3.51
N VAL A 356 -15.25 -29.50 -3.56
CA VAL A 356 -14.30 -30.61 -3.53
C VAL A 356 -14.57 -31.52 -4.72
N LYS A 357 -13.52 -31.84 -5.49
CA LYS A 357 -13.51 -32.88 -6.50
C LYS A 357 -12.71 -34.08 -5.97
N LEU A 358 -13.29 -35.28 -6.05
CA LEU A 358 -12.65 -36.54 -5.66
C LEU A 358 -12.92 -37.61 -6.72
N ASP A 359 -11.98 -38.55 -6.84
CA ASP A 359 -12.22 -39.79 -7.56
C ASP A 359 -12.96 -40.79 -6.67
N ALA A 360 -14.21 -41.08 -7.02
CA ALA A 360 -15.07 -42.02 -6.29
C ALA A 360 -14.54 -43.46 -6.25
N GLU A 361 -13.71 -43.87 -7.22
CA GLU A 361 -13.11 -45.21 -7.27
C GLU A 361 -11.95 -45.36 -6.26
N ILE A 362 -11.36 -44.25 -5.81
CA ILE A 362 -10.25 -44.23 -4.87
C ILE A 362 -10.80 -43.84 -3.49
N GLY A 363 -10.75 -44.76 -2.52
CA GLY A 363 -11.17 -44.49 -1.14
C GLY A 363 -12.68 -44.30 -0.92
N GLY A 364 -13.50 -44.34 -1.98
CA GLY A 364 -14.97 -44.28 -1.93
C GLY A 364 -15.57 -42.88 -2.11
N ARG A 365 -16.91 -42.78 -2.15
CA ARG A 365 -17.65 -41.52 -2.41
C ARG A 365 -17.74 -40.57 -1.23
N SER A 366 -17.47 -41.03 -0.01
CA SER A 366 -17.56 -40.20 1.20
C SER A 366 -16.18 -39.83 1.75
N ARG A 367 -16.07 -38.61 2.29
CA ARG A 367 -14.90 -38.09 3.01
C ARG A 367 -15.35 -37.24 4.20
N ILE A 368 -14.38 -36.86 5.04
CA ILE A 368 -14.59 -35.88 6.11
C ILE A 368 -13.91 -34.58 5.71
N LEU A 369 -14.66 -33.49 5.67
CA LEU A 369 -14.15 -32.13 5.58
C LEU A 369 -13.93 -31.59 6.99
N ARG A 370 -12.71 -31.12 7.28
CA ARG A 370 -12.34 -30.46 8.53
C ARG A 370 -12.10 -28.97 8.27
N ALA A 371 -12.86 -28.10 8.92
CA ALA A 371 -12.59 -26.67 8.97
C ALA A 371 -11.89 -26.34 10.29
N THR A 372 -10.77 -25.63 10.22
CA THR A 372 -9.98 -25.19 11.38
C THR A 372 -10.01 -23.68 11.47
N LEU A 373 -10.49 -23.16 12.61
CA LEU A 373 -10.64 -21.74 12.93
C LEU A 373 -9.89 -21.47 14.24
N GLY A 374 -8.64 -21.01 14.16
CA GLY A 374 -7.75 -20.99 15.32
C GLY A 374 -7.66 -22.38 15.97
N GLU A 375 -8.02 -22.47 17.25
CA GLU A 375 -8.04 -23.73 18.00
C GLU A 375 -9.29 -24.61 17.75
N VAL A 376 -10.36 -24.03 17.19
CA VAL A 376 -11.63 -24.72 16.97
C VAL A 376 -11.59 -25.53 15.69
N ARG A 377 -12.02 -26.79 15.77
CA ARG A 377 -12.11 -27.71 14.62
C ARG A 377 -13.54 -28.20 14.44
N ARG A 378 -14.05 -28.10 13.23
CA ARG A 378 -15.39 -28.57 12.84
C ARG A 378 -15.25 -29.63 11.76
N PHE A 379 -16.01 -30.71 11.91
CA PHE A 379 -15.97 -31.85 10.99
C PHE A 379 -17.34 -32.03 10.34
N ARG A 380 -17.34 -32.29 9.02
CA ARG A 380 -18.54 -32.56 8.23
C ARG A 380 -18.28 -33.73 7.30
N GLU A 381 -19.16 -34.71 7.31
CA GLU A 381 -19.12 -35.76 6.29
C GLU A 381 -19.62 -35.19 4.95
N ILE A 382 -18.90 -35.49 3.87
CA ILE A 382 -19.21 -35.06 2.51
C ILE A 382 -19.33 -36.29 1.62
N THR A 383 -20.25 -36.24 0.66
CA THR A 383 -20.42 -37.30 -0.35
C THR A 383 -20.43 -36.68 -1.74
N VAL A 384 -19.58 -37.18 -2.64
CA VAL A 384 -19.50 -36.66 -4.01
C VAL A 384 -20.58 -37.23 -4.93
N ASN A 385 -21.04 -36.40 -5.86
CA ASN A 385 -22.08 -36.72 -6.86
C ASN A 385 -21.57 -37.69 -7.95
N SER A 386 -22.28 -37.83 -9.07
CA SER A 386 -21.86 -38.64 -10.23
C SER A 386 -20.57 -38.15 -10.87
N ASP A 387 -20.35 -36.84 -10.83
CA ASP A 387 -19.20 -36.18 -11.45
C ASP A 387 -18.02 -36.08 -10.47
N GLY A 388 -18.11 -36.71 -9.30
CA GLY A 388 -17.06 -36.66 -8.28
C GLY A 388 -16.97 -35.33 -7.53
N ILE A 389 -18.01 -34.48 -7.59
CA ILE A 389 -18.04 -33.16 -6.94
C ILE A 389 -18.92 -33.18 -5.69
N ALA A 390 -18.45 -32.55 -4.61
CA ALA A 390 -19.22 -32.20 -3.43
C ALA A 390 -19.10 -30.70 -3.17
N ARG A 391 -20.24 -30.05 -2.85
CA ARG A 391 -20.31 -28.63 -2.51
C ARG A 391 -20.86 -28.48 -1.10
N VAL A 392 -20.08 -27.87 -0.21
CA VAL A 392 -20.44 -27.69 1.21
C VAL A 392 -20.56 -26.21 1.52
N PRO A 393 -21.78 -25.70 1.82
CA PRO A 393 -21.96 -24.32 2.22
C PRO A 393 -21.17 -23.97 3.49
N PHE A 394 -20.66 -22.75 3.57
CA PHE A 394 -20.01 -22.22 4.77
C PHE A 394 -20.92 -22.23 6.00
N ALA A 395 -22.23 -22.11 5.81
CA ALA A 395 -23.23 -22.24 6.87
C ALA A 395 -23.21 -23.63 7.54
N ASP A 396 -22.99 -24.72 6.78
CA ASP A 396 -22.89 -26.08 7.31
C ASP A 396 -21.63 -26.28 8.16
N LEU A 397 -20.64 -25.41 7.99
CA LEU A 397 -19.41 -25.35 8.77
C LEU A 397 -19.52 -24.33 9.91
N GLY A 398 -20.71 -23.77 10.15
CA GLY A 398 -21.04 -22.81 11.21
C GLY A 398 -20.44 -21.41 11.02
N LEU A 399 -20.10 -21.02 9.79
CA LEU A 399 -19.52 -19.71 9.48
C LEU A 399 -20.59 -18.61 9.32
N SER A 400 -21.87 -18.94 9.51
CA SER A 400 -22.98 -17.99 9.53
C SER A 400 -23.12 -17.25 10.88
N ILE A 401 -22.43 -17.72 11.92
CA ILE A 401 -22.43 -17.07 13.24
C ILE A 401 -21.45 -15.89 13.18
N THR A 402 -21.90 -14.70 13.58
CA THR A 402 -21.09 -13.49 13.61
C THR A 402 -19.85 -13.68 14.48
N ASP A 403 -18.68 -13.42 13.91
CA ASP A 403 -17.39 -13.51 14.58
C ASP A 403 -16.37 -12.57 13.92
N ALA A 404 -15.18 -12.47 14.50
CA ALA A 404 -14.04 -11.74 13.94
C ALA A 404 -13.54 -12.33 12.60
N PRO A 405 -13.11 -11.49 11.63
CA PRO A 405 -12.32 -11.91 10.48
C PRO A 405 -11.13 -12.76 10.90
N GLN A 406 -11.03 -13.96 10.33
CA GLN A 406 -9.94 -14.88 10.65
C GLN A 406 -9.58 -15.77 9.46
N LYS A 407 -8.37 -16.32 9.52
CA LYS A 407 -7.87 -17.29 8.54
C LYS A 407 -8.44 -18.67 8.85
N ILE A 408 -9.10 -19.27 7.87
CA ILE A 408 -9.75 -20.58 8.00
C ILE A 408 -9.09 -21.57 7.05
N ARG A 409 -8.67 -22.71 7.59
CA ARG A 409 -8.11 -23.83 6.82
C ARG A 409 -9.15 -24.94 6.66
N PHE A 410 -9.38 -25.33 5.41
CA PHE A 410 -10.25 -26.44 5.03
C PHE A 410 -9.41 -27.62 4.58
N ASP A 411 -9.58 -28.77 5.24
CA ASP A 411 -8.87 -30.01 4.95
C ASP A 411 -9.86 -31.11 4.58
N VAL A 412 -9.68 -31.76 3.43
CA VAL A 412 -10.33 -33.05 3.16
C VAL A 412 -9.44 -34.14 3.74
N LEU A 413 -9.95 -34.90 4.70
CA LEU A 413 -9.17 -35.94 5.37
C LEU A 413 -8.99 -37.17 4.48
N ALA A 414 -7.83 -37.83 4.63
CA ALA A 414 -7.51 -39.03 3.88
C ALA A 414 -8.53 -40.17 4.12
N PRO A 415 -8.70 -41.10 3.14
CA PRO A 415 -9.63 -42.22 3.28
C PRO A 415 -9.38 -43.05 4.54
N GLY A 416 -10.45 -43.34 5.30
CA GLY A 416 -10.38 -44.15 6.51
C GLY A 416 -9.87 -43.42 7.77
N ALA A 417 -9.58 -42.13 7.69
CA ALA A 417 -9.36 -41.32 8.89
C ALA A 417 -10.64 -41.26 9.74
N ALA A 418 -10.54 -41.59 11.03
CA ALA A 418 -11.52 -41.11 12.00
C ALA A 418 -11.35 -39.59 12.12
N GLY A 419 -12.41 -38.83 12.41
CA GLY A 419 -12.39 -37.36 12.57
C GLY A 419 -11.50 -36.88 13.73
N ASP A 420 -10.22 -37.17 13.66
CA ASP A 420 -9.18 -36.85 14.63
C ASP A 420 -8.54 -35.50 14.25
N ALA A 421 -8.23 -34.75 15.29
CA ALA A 421 -7.39 -33.56 15.26
C ALA A 421 -6.08 -33.79 14.48
N ALA A 422 -5.42 -34.93 14.64
CA ALA A 422 -4.15 -35.24 13.97
C ALA A 422 -4.31 -35.95 12.62
N ALA A 423 -5.55 -36.17 12.15
CA ALA A 423 -5.80 -36.86 10.90
C ALA A 423 -5.15 -36.12 9.72
N ARG A 424 -4.50 -36.90 8.85
CA ARG A 424 -3.82 -36.41 7.66
C ARG A 424 -4.83 -35.83 6.66
N ALA A 425 -4.54 -34.63 6.16
CA ALA A 425 -5.25 -34.03 5.04
C ALA A 425 -4.74 -34.60 3.71
N GLU A 426 -5.68 -34.93 2.82
CA GLU A 426 -5.46 -35.26 1.42
C GLU A 426 -5.41 -33.99 0.57
N LEU A 427 -6.35 -33.06 0.82
CA LEU A 427 -6.47 -31.78 0.13
C LEU A 427 -6.60 -30.67 1.18
N SER A 428 -5.99 -29.52 0.91
CA SER A 428 -6.12 -28.33 1.77
C SER A 428 -6.34 -27.07 0.94
N ALA A 429 -7.20 -26.17 1.44
CA ALA A 429 -7.38 -24.79 0.98
C ALA A 429 -7.47 -23.87 2.20
N THR A 430 -6.99 -22.63 2.09
CA THR A 430 -7.03 -21.65 3.18
C THR A 430 -7.49 -20.29 2.67
N ALA A 431 -8.34 -19.60 3.42
CA ALA A 431 -8.74 -18.23 3.10
C ALA A 431 -9.11 -17.42 4.35
N TRP A 432 -9.09 -16.10 4.22
CA TRP A 432 -9.68 -15.21 5.21
C TRP A 432 -11.18 -15.12 4.98
N ILE A 433 -11.98 -15.33 6.03
CA ILE A 433 -13.44 -15.27 5.97
C ILE A 433 -13.89 -14.36 7.11
N TRP A 434 -14.92 -13.55 6.86
CA TRP A 434 -15.62 -12.79 7.90
C TRP A 434 -16.92 -13.51 8.29
N PRO A 435 -16.93 -14.30 9.39
CA PRO A 435 -18.10 -15.09 9.75
C PRO A 435 -19.30 -14.21 10.11
N GLY A 436 -20.48 -14.63 9.67
CA GLY A 436 -21.74 -13.90 9.85
C GLY A 436 -21.87 -12.59 9.05
N VAL A 437 -20.91 -12.28 8.17
CA VAL A 437 -21.01 -11.14 7.25
C VAL A 437 -21.31 -11.64 5.85
N ALA A 438 -22.54 -11.39 5.44
CA ALA A 438 -23.03 -11.66 4.09
C ALA A 438 -22.42 -10.71 3.07
N ARG A 439 -22.84 -10.84 1.80
CA ARG A 439 -22.46 -9.90 0.75
C ARG A 439 -22.81 -8.46 1.14
N ILE A 440 -21.86 -7.54 0.98
CA ILE A 440 -22.08 -6.10 1.12
C ILE A 440 -22.41 -5.57 -0.27
N ASP A 441 -23.70 -5.34 -0.53
CA ASP A 441 -24.18 -4.70 -1.76
C ASP A 441 -24.48 -3.22 -1.51
N GLY A 442 -23.98 -2.34 -2.37
CA GLY A 442 -24.15 -0.89 -2.22
C GLY A 442 -23.27 -0.25 -1.14
N ASP A 443 -23.64 0.96 -0.72
CA ASP A 443 -23.04 1.67 0.42
C ASP A 443 -23.75 1.25 1.71
N PRO A 444 -23.13 0.41 2.56
CA PRO A 444 -23.76 -0.05 3.79
C PRO A 444 -23.87 1.10 4.80
N ALA A 445 -25.03 1.27 5.41
CA ALA A 445 -25.21 2.25 6.48
C ALA A 445 -24.34 1.93 7.72
N VAL A 446 -24.20 0.63 8.05
CA VAL A 446 -23.41 0.14 9.18
C VAL A 446 -22.81 -1.23 8.83
N LEU A 447 -21.52 -1.40 9.10
CA LEU A 447 -20.79 -2.66 9.07
C LEU A 447 -20.61 -3.19 10.52
N PRO A 448 -20.56 -4.51 10.74
CA PRO A 448 -20.27 -5.03 12.07
C PRO A 448 -18.85 -4.63 12.51
N CYS A 449 -18.68 -4.25 13.78
CA CYS A 449 -17.35 -4.03 14.36
C CYS A 449 -16.80 -5.36 14.89
N PRO A 450 -15.73 -5.92 14.28
CA PRO A 450 -15.21 -7.21 14.71
C PRO A 450 -14.36 -7.08 15.98
N ALA A 451 -14.35 -8.11 16.83
CA ALA A 451 -13.61 -8.08 18.10
C ALA A 451 -12.09 -7.90 17.95
N ASN A 452 -11.54 -8.22 16.78
CA ASN A 452 -10.13 -8.04 16.44
C ASN A 452 -9.85 -6.83 15.54
N TYR A 453 -10.78 -5.87 15.51
CA TYR A 453 -10.62 -4.58 14.84
C TYR A 453 -9.45 -3.79 15.41
N LEU A 454 -8.64 -3.20 14.53
CA LEU A 454 -7.55 -2.32 14.88
C LEU A 454 -7.80 -0.92 14.28
N PRO A 455 -8.25 0.06 15.10
CA PRO A 455 -8.47 1.43 14.63
C PRO A 455 -7.21 2.06 14.01
N ALA A 456 -6.04 1.78 14.58
CA ALA A 456 -4.74 2.25 14.08
C ALA A 456 -4.40 1.79 12.65
N HIS A 457 -4.98 0.66 12.24
CA HIS A 457 -4.78 0.03 10.93
C HIS A 457 -6.05 0.09 10.06
N SER A 458 -7.04 0.90 10.47
CA SER A 458 -8.24 1.20 9.68
C SER A 458 -8.32 2.67 9.26
N VAL A 459 -8.86 2.96 8.08
CA VAL A 459 -9.08 4.33 7.58
C VAL A 459 -10.39 4.42 6.81
N GLY A 460 -11.02 5.59 6.81
CA GLY A 460 -12.32 5.80 6.19
C GLY A 460 -13.45 5.09 6.93
N LEU A 461 -13.20 4.60 8.14
CA LEU A 461 -14.17 3.95 9.01
C LEU A 461 -14.20 4.67 10.36
N ARG A 462 -15.40 4.86 10.89
CA ARG A 462 -15.65 5.44 12.20
C ARG A 462 -16.47 4.49 13.04
N GLU A 463 -16.07 4.29 14.28
CA GLU A 463 -16.84 3.51 15.23
C GLU A 463 -18.10 4.27 15.69
N ALA A 464 -19.23 3.58 15.71
CA ALA A 464 -20.53 4.04 16.16
C ALA A 464 -21.18 2.98 17.06
N PRO A 465 -22.20 3.33 17.87
CA PRO A 465 -22.84 2.37 18.78
C PRO A 465 -23.41 1.11 18.10
N GLU A 466 -23.77 1.20 16.81
CA GLU A 466 -24.33 0.11 16.04
C GLU A 466 -23.28 -0.72 15.27
N GLY A 467 -22.03 -0.24 15.19
CA GLY A 467 -20.95 -0.86 14.41
C GLY A 467 -20.01 0.16 13.77
N LEU A 468 -19.33 -0.25 12.70
CA LEU A 468 -18.47 0.62 11.90
C LEU A 468 -19.29 1.33 10.82
N VAL A 469 -19.12 2.63 10.68
CA VAL A 469 -19.75 3.44 9.63
C VAL A 469 -18.65 4.01 8.74
N VAL A 470 -18.88 4.09 7.44
CA VAL A 470 -17.91 4.73 6.54
C VAL A 470 -17.91 6.24 6.80
N ASP A 471 -16.71 6.82 6.94
CA ASP A 471 -16.54 8.25 7.13
C ASP A 471 -16.49 8.98 5.79
N ASP A 472 -17.61 9.60 5.41
CA ASP A 472 -17.74 10.37 4.17
C ASP A 472 -16.80 11.59 4.07
N ARG A 473 -16.24 12.02 5.20
CA ARG A 473 -15.29 13.13 5.28
C ARG A 473 -13.85 12.66 5.11
N ALA A 474 -13.60 11.37 5.24
CA ALA A 474 -12.26 10.83 5.07
C ALA A 474 -11.82 10.95 3.60
N ASP A 475 -10.61 11.47 3.40
CA ASP A 475 -9.99 11.60 2.08
C ASP A 475 -9.34 10.27 1.65
N VAL A 476 -10.16 9.21 1.56
CA VAL A 476 -9.72 7.87 1.17
C VAL A 476 -10.63 7.31 0.10
N GLU A 477 -10.06 6.79 -0.99
CA GLU A 477 -10.79 6.16 -2.08
C GLU A 477 -11.54 4.91 -1.65
N THR A 478 -10.89 4.05 -0.86
CA THR A 478 -11.46 2.78 -0.44
C THR A 478 -11.24 2.63 1.06
N PRO A 479 -12.30 2.54 1.89
CA PRO A 479 -12.15 2.31 3.32
C PRO A 479 -11.34 1.04 3.58
N VAL A 480 -10.47 1.09 4.58
CA VAL A 480 -9.61 -0.04 4.96
C VAL A 480 -10.00 -0.47 6.36
N ILE A 481 -10.18 -1.78 6.54
CA ILE A 481 -10.34 -2.39 7.86
C ILE A 481 -9.05 -3.12 8.26
N GLY A 482 -8.45 -2.65 9.34
CA GLY A 482 -7.32 -3.27 10.02
C GLY A 482 -7.80 -4.33 11.00
N VAL A 483 -7.24 -5.53 10.93
CA VAL A 483 -7.52 -6.62 11.87
C VAL A 483 -6.25 -7.29 12.36
N SER A 484 -6.26 -7.80 13.59
CA SER A 484 -5.20 -8.67 14.11
C SER A 484 -5.69 -10.12 14.21
N ALA A 485 -4.96 -11.07 13.62
CA ALA A 485 -5.19 -12.48 13.92
C ALA A 485 -3.87 -13.27 13.87
N GLU A 486 -3.72 -14.25 14.76
CA GLU A 486 -2.55 -15.15 14.82
C GLU A 486 -1.19 -14.42 14.91
N GLY A 487 -1.16 -13.22 15.52
CA GLY A 487 0.05 -12.39 15.62
C GLY A 487 0.39 -11.61 14.35
N GLU A 488 -0.44 -11.69 13.31
CA GLU A 488 -0.33 -10.88 12.09
C GLU A 488 -1.35 -9.73 12.09
N ILE A 489 -0.93 -8.57 11.59
CA ILE A 489 -1.82 -7.44 11.31
C ILE A 489 -2.12 -7.44 9.80
N ARG A 490 -3.40 -7.24 9.45
CA ARG A 490 -3.89 -7.24 8.08
C ARG A 490 -4.75 -6.02 7.82
N GLU A 491 -4.55 -5.37 6.67
CA GLU A 491 -5.26 -4.15 6.26
C GLU A 491 -6.08 -4.46 5.00
N PHE A 492 -7.36 -4.77 5.16
CA PHE A 492 -8.24 -5.14 4.06
C PHE A 492 -8.98 -3.92 3.49
N SER A 493 -8.72 -3.56 2.23
CA SER A 493 -9.50 -2.56 1.49
C SER A 493 -10.91 -3.11 1.20
N LEU A 494 -11.93 -2.50 1.78
CA LEU A 494 -13.34 -2.90 1.65
C LEU A 494 -13.87 -2.62 0.26
N ARG A 495 -14.53 -3.60 -0.37
CA ARG A 495 -15.20 -3.41 -1.66
C ARG A 495 -16.63 -2.94 -1.42
N LEU A 496 -16.82 -1.63 -1.47
CA LEU A 496 -18.13 -0.99 -1.33
C LEU A 496 -18.52 -0.39 -2.69
N ASP A 497 -19.76 -0.64 -3.12
CA ASP A 497 -20.31 -0.08 -4.36
C ASP A 497 -20.75 1.37 -4.11
N ARG A 498 -19.76 2.25 -3.93
CA ARG A 498 -19.96 3.66 -3.59
C ARG A 498 -19.86 4.58 -4.80
N GLU A 499 -20.57 5.70 -4.71
CA GLU A 499 -20.35 6.80 -5.63
C GLU A 499 -19.19 7.66 -5.16
N ASP A 500 -18.34 7.99 -6.12
CA ASP A 500 -17.13 8.76 -5.87
C ASP A 500 -17.04 9.91 -6.85
N LEU A 501 -16.46 11.00 -6.36
CA LEU A 501 -16.13 12.18 -7.13
C LEU A 501 -14.62 12.35 -7.07
N TRP A 502 -13.98 12.52 -8.22
CA TRP A 502 -12.57 12.89 -8.31
C TRP A 502 -12.44 14.23 -8.98
N HIS A 503 -11.45 14.99 -8.52
CA HIS A 503 -11.00 16.22 -9.13
C HIS A 503 -9.67 15.96 -9.83
N TYR A 504 -9.67 16.15 -11.15
CA TYR A 504 -8.46 16.11 -11.95
C TYR A 504 -7.92 17.53 -12.10
N HIS A 505 -6.79 17.79 -11.47
CA HIS A 505 -6.09 19.07 -11.56
C HIS A 505 -5.13 19.02 -12.74
N VAL A 506 -5.51 19.64 -13.86
CA VAL A 506 -4.80 19.50 -15.15
C VAL A 506 -3.36 20.01 -15.09
N PRO A 507 -3.06 21.20 -14.51
CA PRO A 507 -1.68 21.71 -14.47
C PRO A 507 -0.72 20.80 -13.69
N ALA A 508 -1.21 20.16 -12.64
CA ALA A 508 -0.41 19.24 -11.82
C ALA A 508 -0.45 17.79 -12.33
N GLN A 509 -1.32 17.50 -13.31
CA GLN A 509 -1.65 16.15 -13.78
C GLN A 509 -2.02 15.19 -12.64
N THR A 510 -2.61 15.73 -11.56
CA THR A 510 -2.96 14.96 -10.38
C THR A 510 -4.46 14.70 -10.34
N ARG A 511 -4.81 13.56 -9.76
CA ARG A 511 -6.21 13.17 -9.51
C ARG A 511 -6.37 12.96 -8.02
N SER A 512 -7.25 13.74 -7.40
CA SER A 512 -7.58 13.61 -5.99
C SER A 512 -9.04 13.21 -5.81
N ARG A 513 -9.35 12.48 -4.73
CA ARG A 513 -10.74 12.22 -4.36
C ARG A 513 -11.34 13.46 -3.73
N VAL A 514 -12.63 13.68 -3.95
CA VAL A 514 -13.39 14.77 -3.35
C VAL A 514 -14.29 14.18 -2.26
N PRO A 515 -14.00 14.43 -0.96
CA PRO A 515 -14.89 14.09 0.14
C PRO A 515 -16.30 14.63 -0.08
N ARG A 516 -17.29 13.86 0.38
CA ARG A 516 -18.69 14.17 0.10
C ARG A 516 -19.10 15.48 0.79
N GLY A 517 -19.73 16.36 0.04
CA GLY A 517 -20.14 17.70 0.49
C GLY A 517 -19.02 18.73 0.56
N LYS A 518 -17.78 18.39 0.15
CA LYS A 518 -16.65 19.34 0.12
C LYS A 518 -16.97 20.51 -0.80
N VAL A 519 -16.54 21.71 -0.39
CA VAL A 519 -16.56 22.91 -1.23
C VAL A 519 -15.23 22.99 -1.96
N LEU A 520 -15.26 22.84 -3.28
CA LEU A 520 -14.13 23.05 -4.17
C LEU A 520 -14.06 24.52 -4.56
N VAL A 521 -12.88 25.11 -4.46
CA VAL A 521 -12.67 26.50 -4.89
C VAL A 521 -12.05 26.47 -6.28
N PHE A 522 -12.78 26.99 -7.27
CA PHE A 522 -12.32 27.04 -8.66
C PHE A 522 -11.87 28.47 -8.97
N GLY A 523 -10.55 28.64 -9.11
CA GLY A 523 -9.95 29.85 -9.67
C GLY A 523 -9.22 29.55 -10.98
N HIS A 524 -8.26 30.39 -11.34
CA HIS A 524 -7.57 30.29 -12.62
C HIS A 524 -6.76 29.00 -12.75
N ALA A 525 -6.10 28.54 -11.68
CA ALA A 525 -5.38 27.27 -11.71
C ALA A 525 -6.27 26.11 -12.15
N SER A 526 -7.58 26.20 -11.87
CA SER A 526 -8.59 25.19 -12.20
C SER A 526 -9.33 25.40 -13.53
N THR A 527 -8.89 26.33 -14.38
CA THR A 527 -9.61 26.68 -15.63
C THR A 527 -9.76 25.49 -16.59
N HIS A 528 -8.97 24.42 -16.43
CA HIS A 528 -9.08 23.22 -17.28
C HIS A 528 -9.40 21.97 -16.49
N ASP A 529 -9.65 22.11 -15.19
CA ASP A 529 -9.87 20.97 -14.33
C ASP A 529 -11.17 20.26 -14.68
N THR A 530 -11.18 18.94 -14.52
CA THR A 530 -12.35 18.11 -14.74
C THR A 530 -12.77 17.43 -13.45
N LEU A 531 -14.05 17.10 -13.36
CA LEU A 531 -14.57 16.27 -12.29
C LEU A 531 -15.07 14.95 -12.86
N THR A 532 -14.60 13.83 -12.33
CA THR A 532 -15.10 12.51 -12.73
C THR A 532 -16.04 11.99 -11.67
N VAL A 533 -17.24 11.57 -12.07
CA VAL A 533 -18.21 10.91 -11.20
C VAL A 533 -18.21 9.42 -11.52
N ARG A 534 -18.10 8.56 -10.51
CA ARG A 534 -18.36 7.11 -10.62
C ARG A 534 -19.68 6.79 -9.93
N SER A 535 -20.51 5.99 -10.58
CA SER A 535 -21.73 5.45 -9.99
C SER A 535 -22.02 4.06 -10.55
N THR A 536 -22.53 3.18 -9.69
CA THR A 536 -23.06 1.86 -10.07
C THR A 536 -24.54 1.92 -10.47
N ASP A 537 -25.21 3.04 -10.20
CA ASP A 537 -26.61 3.27 -10.57
C ASP A 537 -26.73 3.71 -12.03
N GLN A 538 -27.04 2.76 -12.92
CA GLN A 538 -27.22 3.00 -14.36
C GLN A 538 -28.35 3.97 -14.71
N HIS A 539 -29.22 4.29 -13.74
CA HIS A 539 -30.37 5.19 -13.92
C HIS A 539 -30.20 6.54 -13.21
N ALA A 540 -29.05 6.80 -12.58
CA ALA A 540 -28.78 8.09 -11.98
C ALA A 540 -28.43 9.14 -13.06
N ASP A 541 -28.98 10.35 -12.90
CA ASP A 541 -28.59 11.53 -13.67
C ASP A 541 -27.58 12.35 -12.87
N ILE A 542 -26.70 13.10 -13.55
CA ILE A 542 -25.78 14.05 -12.90
C ILE A 542 -26.41 15.45 -12.95
N LEU A 543 -26.46 16.12 -11.80
CA LEU A 543 -26.73 17.56 -11.70
C LEU A 543 -25.39 18.27 -11.46
N ALA A 544 -24.93 19.03 -12.45
CA ALA A 544 -23.69 19.79 -12.39
C ALA A 544 -23.98 21.27 -12.61
N LEU A 545 -23.86 22.07 -11.56
CA LEU A 545 -24.10 23.52 -11.57
C LEU A 545 -25.44 23.85 -12.26
N GLY A 546 -26.52 23.21 -11.79
CA GLY A 546 -27.87 23.43 -12.33
C GLY A 546 -28.16 22.77 -13.68
N THR A 547 -27.13 22.27 -14.39
CA THR A 547 -27.30 21.53 -15.64
C THR A 547 -27.47 20.04 -15.38
N GLU A 548 -28.47 19.44 -16.00
CA GLU A 548 -28.81 18.03 -15.83
C GLU A 548 -28.28 17.20 -17.01
N ILE A 549 -27.43 16.22 -16.72
CA ILE A 549 -26.90 15.24 -17.66
C ILE A 549 -27.67 13.93 -17.44
N ARG A 550 -28.49 13.54 -18.42
CA ARG A 550 -29.39 12.38 -18.31
C ARG A 550 -28.73 11.07 -18.72
N GLY A 551 -28.93 10.02 -17.93
CA GLY A 551 -28.44 8.66 -18.20
C GLY A 551 -26.94 8.51 -18.49
N PRO A 552 -26.03 9.23 -17.80
CA PRO A 552 -24.59 9.16 -18.06
C PRO A 552 -24.01 7.74 -17.87
N PHE A 553 -24.60 6.93 -17.00
CA PHE A 553 -24.07 5.61 -16.60
C PHE A 553 -24.68 4.42 -17.36
N ILE A 554 -25.39 4.66 -18.47
CA ILE A 554 -25.85 3.57 -19.33
C ILE A 554 -24.65 3.00 -20.09
N GLY A 555 -24.29 1.76 -19.79
CA GLY A 555 -23.16 1.04 -20.44
C GLY A 555 -21.77 1.45 -19.96
N ARG A 556 -21.65 2.26 -18.89
CA ARG A 556 -20.40 2.69 -18.26
C ARG A 556 -20.60 2.99 -16.78
N THR A 557 -19.56 2.98 -15.96
CA THR A 557 -19.66 3.28 -14.51
C THR A 557 -19.09 4.64 -14.12
N SER A 558 -18.47 5.36 -15.06
CA SER A 558 -17.87 6.67 -14.83
C SER A 558 -18.28 7.67 -15.91
N TRP A 559 -18.34 8.94 -15.52
CA TRP A 559 -18.62 10.06 -16.40
C TRP A 559 -17.77 11.27 -16.01
N GLU A 560 -17.16 11.91 -17.00
CA GLU A 560 -16.38 13.14 -16.81
C GLU A 560 -17.25 14.37 -17.07
N ILE A 561 -17.25 15.28 -16.10
CA ILE A 561 -17.79 16.64 -16.20
C ILE A 561 -16.65 17.52 -16.71
N GLY A 562 -16.77 17.95 -17.96
CA GLY A 562 -15.74 18.75 -18.62
C GLY A 562 -15.62 20.17 -18.06
N ALA A 563 -14.42 20.75 -18.17
CA ALA A 563 -14.07 22.08 -17.68
C ALA A 563 -15.07 23.17 -18.10
N GLY A 564 -15.54 23.16 -19.34
CA GLY A 564 -16.49 24.16 -19.83
C GLY A 564 -17.81 24.23 -19.03
N LEU A 565 -18.27 23.12 -18.45
CA LEU A 565 -19.45 23.13 -17.58
C LEU A 565 -19.11 23.59 -16.15
N LEU A 566 -17.86 23.39 -15.72
CA LEU A 566 -17.38 23.73 -14.38
C LEU A 566 -16.93 25.19 -14.27
N GLU A 567 -16.53 25.83 -15.38
CA GLU A 567 -16.02 27.20 -15.41
C GLU A 567 -17.12 28.28 -15.31
N GLU A 568 -18.34 27.98 -15.77
CA GLU A 568 -19.45 28.93 -15.77
C GLU A 568 -20.17 28.97 -14.42
N ALA A 569 -20.26 30.16 -13.82
CA ALA A 569 -21.07 30.37 -12.62
C ALA A 569 -22.57 30.44 -13.00
N THR A 570 -23.32 29.37 -12.74
CA THR A 570 -24.74 29.23 -13.14
C THR A 570 -25.74 29.52 -12.02
N GLY A 571 -25.29 30.03 -10.87
CA GLY A 571 -26.13 30.33 -9.71
C GLY A 571 -26.52 29.11 -8.85
N ASP A 572 -26.33 27.90 -9.36
CA ASP A 572 -26.34 26.65 -8.59
C ASP A 572 -24.89 26.18 -8.42
N ASP A 573 -24.50 25.88 -7.19
CA ASP A 573 -23.13 25.50 -6.83
C ASP A 573 -22.93 23.98 -6.73
N ARG A 574 -23.97 23.18 -6.94
CA ARG A 574 -23.96 21.75 -6.59
C ARG A 574 -23.42 20.87 -7.72
N ILE A 575 -22.63 19.88 -7.32
CA ILE A 575 -22.41 18.62 -8.05
C ILE A 575 -23.14 17.52 -7.28
N ALA A 576 -24.14 16.89 -7.91
CA ALA A 576 -25.00 15.91 -7.26
C ALA A 576 -25.46 14.82 -8.21
N LEU A 577 -25.90 13.69 -7.65
CA LEU A 577 -26.62 12.65 -8.38
C LEU A 577 -28.11 12.79 -8.13
N ARG A 578 -28.92 12.76 -9.20
CA ARG A 578 -30.37 12.62 -9.09
C ARG A 578 -30.77 11.19 -9.41
N ARG A 579 -31.33 10.51 -8.41
CA ARG A 579 -31.80 9.13 -8.52
C ARG A 579 -33.10 9.04 -9.29
N LYS A 580 -33.43 7.82 -9.73
CA LYS A 580 -34.69 7.51 -10.44
C LYS A 580 -35.94 7.87 -9.62
N ASP A 581 -35.86 7.81 -8.30
CA ASP A 581 -36.95 8.18 -7.37
C ASP A 581 -37.04 9.70 -7.11
N GLY A 582 -36.14 10.50 -7.70
CA GLY A 582 -36.06 11.95 -7.53
C GLY A 582 -35.19 12.41 -6.36
N ARG A 583 -34.61 11.50 -5.56
CA ARG A 583 -33.67 11.86 -4.49
C ARG A 583 -32.43 12.53 -5.06
N ILE A 584 -31.98 13.61 -4.42
CA ILE A 584 -30.75 14.33 -4.78
C ILE A 584 -29.68 14.05 -3.75
N ASP A 585 -28.61 13.40 -4.21
CA ASP A 585 -27.46 13.00 -3.43
C ASP A 585 -26.32 13.97 -3.71
N LEU A 586 -26.08 14.93 -2.81
CA LEU A 586 -25.00 15.92 -2.95
C LEU A 586 -23.63 15.23 -2.90
N LEU A 587 -22.79 15.51 -3.89
CA LEU A 587 -21.40 15.04 -3.96
C LEU A 587 -20.43 16.14 -3.55
N ALA A 588 -20.54 17.34 -4.11
CA ALA A 588 -19.69 18.49 -3.77
C ALA A 588 -20.38 19.82 -4.09
N ARG A 589 -19.76 20.92 -3.66
CA ARG A 589 -20.11 22.29 -4.06
C ARG A 589 -18.93 22.96 -4.74
N ILE A 590 -19.16 23.85 -5.69
CA ILE A 590 -18.13 24.63 -6.37
C ILE A 590 -18.30 26.11 -6.03
N ARG A 591 -17.23 26.74 -5.58
CA ARG A 591 -17.14 28.18 -5.35
C ARG A 591 -16.14 28.78 -6.32
N HIS A 592 -16.61 29.56 -7.28
CA HIS A 592 -15.75 30.33 -8.17
C HIS A 592 -15.13 31.53 -7.46
N VAL A 593 -13.86 31.81 -7.75
CA VAL A 593 -13.15 33.00 -7.27
C VAL A 593 -12.49 33.72 -8.44
N ASP A 594 -12.53 35.06 -8.43
CA ASP A 594 -11.85 35.89 -9.42
C ASP A 594 -10.41 36.17 -8.97
N ASP A 595 -9.51 35.20 -9.16
CA ASP A 595 -8.07 35.36 -8.89
C ASP A 595 -7.28 35.86 -10.12
N PRO A 596 -6.11 36.52 -9.91
CA PRO A 596 -5.20 36.89 -10.99
C PRO A 596 -4.69 35.70 -11.80
N ARG A 597 -4.53 35.88 -13.12
CA ARG A 597 -4.03 34.87 -14.06
C ARG A 597 -2.86 35.37 -14.91
N ASN A 598 -2.15 34.47 -15.59
CA ASN A 598 -1.01 34.82 -16.47
C ASN A 598 -0.02 35.81 -15.80
N ILE A 599 0.40 35.48 -14.58
CA ILE A 599 1.31 36.34 -13.81
C ILE A 599 2.72 36.18 -14.37
N ASP A 600 3.17 37.16 -15.16
CA ASP A 600 4.54 37.23 -15.66
C ASP A 600 5.32 38.23 -14.81
N LEU A 601 6.47 37.80 -14.29
CA LEU A 601 7.39 38.64 -13.52
C LEU A 601 8.78 38.61 -14.14
N THR A 602 9.33 39.78 -14.42
CA THR A 602 10.75 39.98 -14.74
C THR A 602 11.32 41.00 -13.78
N MET A 603 12.47 40.68 -13.18
CA MET A 603 13.15 41.55 -12.23
C MET A 603 14.61 41.66 -12.64
N GLU A 604 15.00 42.88 -13.00
CA GLU A 604 16.37 43.31 -13.27
C GLU A 604 16.86 44.16 -12.09
N ASP A 605 18.15 44.49 -12.05
CA ASP A 605 18.76 45.18 -10.89
C ASP A 605 18.10 46.53 -10.56
N ASP A 606 17.61 47.26 -11.57
CA ASP A 606 17.03 48.61 -11.44
C ASP A 606 15.53 48.67 -11.80
N ARG A 607 14.89 47.53 -12.10
CA ARG A 607 13.52 47.52 -12.61
C ARG A 607 12.77 46.21 -12.35
N LEU A 608 11.50 46.36 -12.01
CA LEU A 608 10.54 45.28 -11.86
C LEU A 608 9.40 45.46 -12.85
N ASP A 609 9.19 44.45 -13.70
CA ASP A 609 8.05 44.36 -14.60
C ASP A 609 7.16 43.19 -14.18
N LEU A 610 5.94 43.51 -13.76
CA LEU A 610 4.89 42.56 -13.40
C LEU A 610 3.72 42.73 -14.37
N SER A 611 3.22 41.64 -14.91
CA SER A 611 1.93 41.65 -15.59
C SER A 611 1.05 40.50 -15.16
N LEU A 612 -0.24 40.73 -15.09
CA LEU A 612 -1.25 39.75 -14.71
C LEU A 612 -2.57 40.11 -15.40
N ASP A 613 -3.42 39.14 -15.69
CA ASP A 613 -4.80 39.42 -16.06
C ASP A 613 -5.70 39.28 -14.83
N TYR A 614 -6.71 40.15 -14.73
CA TYR A 614 -7.66 40.14 -13.63
C TYR A 614 -9.08 40.40 -14.15
N ARG A 615 -10.04 39.56 -13.77
CA ARG A 615 -11.39 39.60 -14.36
C ARG A 615 -12.26 40.73 -13.84
N GLY A 616 -12.02 41.18 -12.61
CA GLY A 616 -12.76 42.25 -11.94
C GLY A 616 -12.40 43.63 -12.48
N GLU A 617 -13.30 44.60 -12.26
CA GLU A 617 -13.06 45.98 -12.69
C GLU A 617 -12.16 46.72 -11.69
N ILE A 618 -10.99 47.17 -12.17
CA ILE A 618 -10.01 47.88 -11.37
C ILE A 618 -10.11 49.39 -11.64
N ASP A 619 -10.36 50.18 -10.59
CA ASP A 619 -10.37 51.65 -10.64
C ASP A 619 -9.03 52.25 -10.19
N ALA A 620 -8.33 51.62 -9.25
CA ALA A 620 -7.01 52.06 -8.80
C ALA A 620 -6.17 50.90 -8.24
N ILE A 621 -4.86 51.12 -8.14
CA ILE A 621 -3.90 50.17 -7.60
C ILE A 621 -3.10 50.84 -6.50
N ARG A 622 -2.79 50.08 -5.45
CA ARG A 622 -1.88 50.46 -4.39
C ARG A 622 -0.71 49.50 -4.34
N ILE A 623 0.49 50.06 -4.25
CA ILE A 623 1.73 49.33 -4.04
C ILE A 623 2.21 49.67 -2.63
N ASP A 624 2.29 48.65 -1.76
CA ASP A 624 2.83 48.75 -0.38
C ASP A 624 4.17 48.02 -0.34
N VAL A 625 5.27 48.77 -0.33
CA VAL A 625 6.63 48.25 -0.18
C VAL A 625 7.07 48.42 1.26
N ARG A 626 7.46 47.32 1.91
CA ARG A 626 8.06 47.33 3.24
C ARG A 626 9.45 46.72 3.16
N ARG A 627 10.44 47.39 3.74
CA ARG A 627 11.84 46.99 3.74
C ARG A 627 12.27 46.48 5.10
N ALA A 628 13.35 45.70 5.12
CA ALA A 628 13.88 45.07 6.32
C ALA A 628 14.38 46.10 7.34
N ASP A 629 14.95 47.21 6.88
CA ASP A 629 15.39 48.35 7.70
C ASP A 629 14.23 49.16 8.33
N GLY A 630 12.98 48.77 8.08
CA GLY A 630 11.77 49.45 8.56
C GLY A 630 11.28 50.58 7.65
N ALA A 631 11.99 50.90 6.57
CA ALA A 631 11.48 51.82 5.57
C ALA A 631 10.21 51.25 4.93
N SER A 632 9.18 52.08 4.80
CA SER A 632 7.94 51.70 4.13
C SER A 632 7.51 52.80 3.18
N VAL A 633 7.08 52.40 1.99
CA VAL A 633 6.59 53.31 0.96
C VAL A 633 5.29 52.76 0.41
N VAL A 634 4.23 53.57 0.50
CA VAL A 634 2.92 53.24 -0.04
C VAL A 634 2.54 54.29 -1.06
N ALA A 635 2.16 53.86 -2.24
CA ALA A 635 1.75 54.74 -3.32
C ALA A 635 0.51 54.20 -4.04
N ASP A 636 -0.31 55.11 -4.53
CA ASP A 636 -1.51 54.78 -5.30
C ASP A 636 -1.36 55.23 -6.75
N HIS A 637 -1.97 54.47 -7.65
CA HIS A 637 -2.07 54.82 -9.06
C HIS A 637 -3.53 54.72 -9.50
N SER A 638 -4.09 55.83 -9.97
CA SER A 638 -5.46 55.87 -10.50
C SER A 638 -5.49 55.31 -11.92
N LEU A 639 -6.38 54.36 -12.18
CA LEU A 639 -6.70 53.88 -13.53
C LEU A 639 -8.03 54.46 -14.04
N GLY A 640 -8.95 54.78 -13.12
CA GLY A 640 -10.23 55.43 -13.40
C GLY A 640 -10.23 56.93 -13.14
N ARG A 641 -11.45 57.51 -13.09
CA ARG A 641 -11.68 58.95 -12.87
C ARG A 641 -11.70 59.36 -11.41
N ARG A 642 -11.82 58.40 -10.48
CA ARG A 642 -11.86 58.70 -9.04
C ARG A 642 -10.44 58.97 -8.52
N PRO A 643 -10.23 60.07 -7.77
CA PRO A 643 -8.92 60.36 -7.21
C PRO A 643 -8.48 59.26 -6.24
N VAL A 644 -7.16 59.11 -6.12
CA VAL A 644 -6.52 58.22 -5.15
C VAL A 644 -6.00 59.01 -3.95
N PRO A 645 -6.02 58.44 -2.73
CA PRO A 645 -5.65 59.16 -1.53
C PRO A 645 -4.14 59.38 -1.36
N LEU A 646 -3.29 58.57 -1.98
CA LEU A 646 -1.82 58.69 -1.90
C LEU A 646 -1.20 59.08 -3.24
N PRO A 647 -0.03 59.76 -3.24
CA PRO A 647 0.69 60.08 -4.46
C PRO A 647 1.26 58.83 -5.14
N THR A 648 1.44 58.90 -6.46
CA THR A 648 2.06 57.84 -7.28
C THR A 648 3.59 57.77 -7.05
N PHE A 649 4.17 56.57 -7.13
CA PHE A 649 5.62 56.38 -7.21
C PHE A 649 6.22 57.14 -8.40
N HIS A 650 7.38 57.78 -8.20
CA HIS A 650 8.13 58.39 -9.28
C HIS A 650 8.64 57.30 -10.24
N GLY A 651 8.36 57.43 -11.54
CA GLY A 651 8.77 56.46 -12.56
C GLY A 651 7.89 55.21 -12.67
N LEU A 652 6.85 55.07 -11.82
CA LEU A 652 5.89 53.97 -11.93
C LEU A 652 5.02 54.12 -13.18
N SER A 653 4.99 53.09 -14.01
CA SER A 653 4.09 52.96 -15.15
C SER A 653 3.10 51.82 -14.92
N VAL A 654 1.82 52.14 -14.79
CA VAL A 654 0.74 51.15 -14.74
C VAL A 654 -0.11 51.28 -16.00
N ARG A 655 -0.36 50.17 -16.70
CA ARG A 655 -1.24 50.11 -17.86
C ARG A 655 -2.27 49.02 -17.65
N HIS A 656 -3.55 49.34 -17.82
CA HIS A 656 -4.63 48.37 -17.80
C HIS A 656 -5.30 48.36 -19.18
N ASP A 657 -5.27 47.20 -19.85
CA ASP A 657 -6.02 46.94 -21.07
C ASP A 657 -7.34 46.28 -20.67
N PRO A 658 -8.47 47.02 -20.64
CA PRO A 658 -9.76 46.46 -20.23
C PRO A 658 -10.30 45.42 -21.24
N THR A 659 -9.84 45.44 -22.49
CA THR A 659 -10.28 44.48 -23.52
C THR A 659 -9.60 43.13 -23.31
N LYS A 660 -8.29 43.15 -23.00
CA LYS A 660 -7.53 41.95 -22.65
C LYS A 660 -7.63 41.57 -21.18
N LYS A 661 -8.23 42.44 -20.36
CA LYS A 661 -8.27 42.37 -18.90
C LYS A 661 -6.87 42.24 -18.27
N ARG A 662 -5.86 42.81 -18.94
CA ARG A 662 -4.44 42.67 -18.59
C ARG A 662 -3.95 43.93 -17.91
N LEU A 663 -3.35 43.75 -16.75
CA LEU A 663 -2.66 44.75 -15.98
C LEU A 663 -1.14 44.57 -16.14
N ALA A 664 -0.44 45.64 -16.47
CA ALA A 664 1.02 45.69 -16.54
C ALA A 664 1.55 46.81 -15.64
N ILE A 665 2.50 46.48 -14.78
CA ILE A 665 3.12 47.34 -13.78
C ILE A 665 4.62 47.30 -14.05
N SER A 666 5.22 48.48 -14.24
CA SER A 666 6.66 48.66 -14.34
C SER A 666 7.10 49.64 -13.24
N LEU A 667 7.93 49.15 -12.33
CA LEU A 667 8.39 49.87 -11.14
C LEU A 667 9.92 49.97 -11.16
N PRO A 668 10.50 51.18 -11.04
CA PRO A 668 11.94 51.30 -10.83
C PRO A 668 12.34 50.74 -9.46
N LEU A 669 13.40 49.95 -9.43
CA LEU A 669 14.03 49.46 -8.21
C LEU A 669 15.27 50.30 -7.89
N ASP A 670 15.53 50.49 -6.61
CA ASP A 670 16.78 51.04 -6.12
C ASP A 670 17.68 49.87 -5.72
N PRO A 671 18.80 49.61 -6.43
CA PRO A 671 19.71 48.51 -6.11
C PRO A 671 20.36 48.66 -4.72
N ALA A 672 20.42 49.88 -4.18
CA ALA A 672 20.98 50.15 -2.86
C ALA A 672 19.95 50.02 -1.73
N ALA A 673 18.67 49.75 -2.04
CA ALA A 673 17.65 49.58 -1.03
C ALA A 673 17.79 48.25 -0.29
N ALA A 674 17.50 48.28 1.02
CA ALA A 674 17.41 47.07 1.83
C ALA A 674 16.40 46.05 1.24
N PRO A 675 16.58 44.75 1.48
CA PRO A 675 15.65 43.72 1.02
C PRO A 675 14.26 43.96 1.61
N GLY A 676 13.20 43.58 0.88
CA GLY A 676 11.85 43.92 1.29
C GLY A 676 10.76 43.10 0.63
N ARG A 677 9.52 43.36 1.03
CA ARG A 677 8.33 42.73 0.45
C ARG A 677 7.41 43.80 -0.12
N MET A 678 6.98 43.59 -1.35
CA MET A 678 6.01 44.42 -2.05
C MET A 678 4.67 43.71 -2.12
N ARG A 679 3.60 44.34 -1.61
CA ARG A 679 2.22 43.86 -1.74
C ARG A 679 1.50 44.68 -2.79
N LEU A 680 0.70 43.99 -3.60
CA LEU A 680 -0.17 44.61 -4.59
C LEU A 680 -1.62 44.59 -4.11
N LEU A 681 -2.26 45.76 -4.11
CA LEU A 681 -3.67 45.92 -3.75
C LEU A 681 -4.42 46.64 -4.88
N TYR A 682 -5.71 46.40 -4.99
CA TYR A 682 -6.60 47.06 -5.95
C TYR A 682 -7.82 47.67 -5.27
N ARG A 683 -8.38 48.70 -5.89
CA ARG A 683 -9.69 49.26 -5.57
C ARG A 683 -10.65 48.91 -6.71
N ALA A 684 -11.73 48.21 -6.40
CA ALA A 684 -12.77 47.88 -7.36
C ALA A 684 -13.56 49.13 -7.77
N THR A 685 -14.15 49.12 -8.97
CA THR A 685 -15.05 50.20 -9.40
C THR A 685 -16.21 50.38 -8.42
N GLY A 686 -16.40 51.61 -7.93
CA GLY A 686 -17.50 51.94 -7.02
C GLY A 686 -17.17 51.81 -5.54
N GLU A 687 -16.06 51.16 -5.18
CA GLU A 687 -15.60 51.01 -3.80
C GLU A 687 -14.60 52.11 -3.38
N ASP A 688 -14.43 52.27 -2.06
CA ASP A 688 -13.49 53.22 -1.46
C ASP A 688 -12.27 52.54 -0.81
N THR A 689 -12.33 51.22 -0.61
CA THR A 689 -11.29 50.42 0.06
C THR A 689 -10.38 49.69 -0.92
N PHE A 690 -9.11 49.57 -0.56
CA PHE A 690 -8.15 48.74 -1.29
C PHE A 690 -8.13 47.32 -0.70
N HIS A 691 -8.18 46.33 -1.57
CA HIS A 691 -8.12 44.91 -1.25
C HIS A 691 -6.85 44.29 -1.81
N PRO A 692 -6.19 43.36 -1.10
CA PRO A 692 -5.06 42.63 -1.67
C PRO A 692 -5.51 41.81 -2.87
N PHE A 693 -4.66 41.72 -3.88
CA PHE A 693 -4.79 40.64 -4.86
C PHE A 693 -4.49 39.32 -4.15
N LYS A 694 -5.40 38.35 -4.25
CA LYS A 694 -5.24 37.02 -3.68
C LYS A 694 -5.35 35.97 -4.78
N ASP A 695 -4.57 34.91 -4.67
CA ASP A 695 -4.76 33.72 -5.51
C ASP A 695 -5.95 32.88 -5.02
N SER A 696 -6.25 31.80 -5.73
CA SER A 696 -7.34 30.86 -5.40
C SER A 696 -7.17 30.16 -4.05
N ASP A 697 -5.94 30.08 -3.54
CA ASP A 697 -5.60 29.58 -2.21
C ASP A 697 -5.74 30.62 -1.10
N GLY A 698 -6.06 31.87 -1.46
CA GLY A 698 -6.21 33.00 -0.55
C GLY A 698 -4.87 33.64 -0.15
N ALA A 699 -3.76 33.28 -0.79
CA ALA A 699 -2.45 33.87 -0.57
C ALA A 699 -2.34 35.22 -1.29
N ASP A 700 -1.77 36.22 -0.60
CA ASP A 700 -1.54 37.54 -1.17
C ASP A 700 -0.52 37.46 -2.32
N ILE A 701 -0.84 38.09 -3.46
CA ILE A 701 0.12 38.35 -4.52
C ILE A 701 1.13 39.40 -4.03
N ALA A 702 2.26 38.90 -3.54
CA ALA A 702 3.35 39.70 -3.00
C ALA A 702 4.69 39.25 -3.58
N LEU A 703 5.59 40.21 -3.80
CA LEU A 703 6.91 39.98 -4.37
C LEU A 703 8.00 40.23 -3.32
N GLY A 704 9.02 39.38 -3.32
CA GLY A 704 10.27 39.65 -2.62
C GLY A 704 11.12 40.58 -3.46
N LEU A 705 11.63 41.63 -2.85
CA LEU A 705 12.59 42.57 -3.43
C LEU A 705 13.96 42.25 -2.83
N PRO A 706 14.94 41.82 -3.64
CA PRO A 706 16.29 41.56 -3.16
C PRO A 706 16.96 42.86 -2.72
N GLY A 707 18.04 42.73 -1.98
CA GLY A 707 18.86 43.82 -1.48
C GLY A 707 19.82 43.32 -0.42
N ASP A 708 20.81 44.15 -0.09
CA ASP A 708 21.79 43.87 0.96
C ASP A 708 21.41 44.58 2.26
N THR A 709 21.85 44.01 3.38
CA THR A 709 21.72 44.62 4.71
C THR A 709 23.12 44.98 5.22
N ASP A 710 23.45 46.27 5.28
CA ASP A 710 24.79 46.73 5.72
C ASP A 710 25.12 46.34 7.16
N GLN A 711 24.12 46.34 8.07
CA GLN A 711 24.19 45.81 9.44
C GLN A 711 22.83 45.26 9.86
N ALA A 712 22.70 43.94 10.02
CA ALA A 712 21.43 43.36 10.46
C ALA A 712 21.24 43.52 11.98
N ASP A 713 20.11 44.13 12.38
CA ASP A 713 19.66 44.18 13.77
C ASP A 713 18.42 43.29 14.01
N ILE A 714 17.97 43.21 15.27
CA ILE A 714 16.82 42.37 15.65
C ILE A 714 15.53 42.81 14.92
N ALA A 715 15.36 44.10 14.65
CA ALA A 715 14.21 44.62 13.92
C ALA A 715 14.25 44.18 12.45
N CYS A 716 15.42 44.24 11.82
CA CYS A 716 15.68 43.74 10.48
C CYS A 716 15.36 42.25 10.36
N LEU A 717 15.86 41.44 11.31
CA LEU A 717 15.56 40.01 11.34
C LEU A 717 14.06 39.74 11.53
N LYS A 718 13.39 40.48 12.42
CA LYS A 718 11.95 40.35 12.64
C LYS A 718 11.16 40.68 11.37
N ASN A 719 11.55 41.72 10.64
CA ASN A 719 10.89 42.11 9.39
C ASN A 719 11.09 41.06 8.30
N LEU A 720 12.31 40.56 8.10
CA LEU A 720 12.62 39.49 7.15
C LEU A 720 11.86 38.20 7.47
N ALA A 721 11.87 37.77 8.74
CA ALA A 721 11.10 36.62 9.19
C ALA A 721 9.60 36.82 8.96
N GLY A 722 9.09 38.02 9.27
CA GLY A 722 7.71 38.41 9.02
C GLY A 722 7.34 38.32 7.53
N PHE A 723 8.19 38.80 6.63
CA PHE A 723 7.96 38.71 5.18
C PHE A 723 7.90 37.27 4.68
N LEU A 724 8.84 36.42 5.13
CA LEU A 724 8.95 35.00 4.76
C LEU A 724 7.89 34.10 5.41
N ALA A 725 7.18 34.60 6.41
CA ALA A 725 6.26 33.79 7.18
C ALA A 725 4.84 33.70 6.64
N HIS A 726 4.51 34.48 5.61
CA HIS A 726 3.22 34.36 4.92
C HIS A 726 3.23 33.25 3.86
N LYS A 727 2.04 32.77 3.49
CA LYS A 727 1.86 31.87 2.35
C LYS A 727 2.28 32.56 1.04
N SER A 728 3.14 31.89 0.26
CA SER A 728 3.49 32.31 -1.10
C SER A 728 2.38 31.87 -2.05
N PRO A 729 1.98 32.71 -3.01
CA PRO A 729 0.98 32.32 -3.99
C PRO A 729 1.58 31.35 -5.01
N PHE A 730 0.79 30.36 -5.43
CA PHE A 730 1.27 29.26 -6.28
C PHE A 730 1.91 29.76 -7.58
N ALA A 731 1.30 30.76 -8.21
CA ALA A 731 1.75 31.32 -9.48
C ALA A 731 3.14 32.00 -9.42
N LEU A 732 3.60 32.41 -8.24
CA LEU A 732 4.92 33.02 -8.06
C LEU A 732 5.97 32.03 -7.55
N GLY A 733 5.59 30.77 -7.29
CA GLY A 733 6.46 29.73 -6.76
C GLY A 733 7.28 30.22 -5.55
N ASP A 734 8.60 30.05 -5.65
CA ASP A 734 9.55 30.42 -4.59
C ASP A 734 10.10 31.84 -4.66
N GLN A 735 9.54 32.73 -5.49
CA GLN A 735 10.12 34.04 -5.77
C GLN A 735 10.44 34.86 -4.51
N VAL A 736 9.49 34.99 -3.57
CA VAL A 736 9.69 35.76 -2.34
C VAL A 736 10.85 35.19 -1.52
N ARG A 737 10.93 33.85 -1.45
CA ARG A 737 11.95 33.13 -0.70
C ARG A 737 13.30 33.30 -1.36
N SER A 738 13.41 33.05 -2.66
CA SER A 738 14.66 33.19 -3.42
C SER A 738 15.24 34.60 -3.32
N ALA A 739 14.39 35.63 -3.24
CA ALA A 739 14.82 37.01 -3.09
C ALA A 739 15.27 37.37 -1.65
N LEU A 740 14.65 36.79 -0.61
CA LEU A 740 14.83 37.24 0.79
C LEU A 740 15.60 36.28 1.69
N GLN A 741 15.66 35.00 1.35
CA GLN A 741 16.32 33.96 2.15
C GLN A 741 17.82 34.24 2.39
N PRO A 742 18.63 34.70 1.40
CA PRO A 742 20.04 34.99 1.63
C PRO A 742 20.27 36.06 2.71
N ALA A 743 19.51 37.16 2.66
CA ALA A 743 19.57 38.23 3.65
C ALA A 743 19.08 37.77 5.03
N TYR A 744 18.04 36.93 5.06
CA TYR A 744 17.53 36.34 6.30
C TYR A 744 18.57 35.44 6.99
N GLU A 745 19.25 34.56 6.25
CA GLU A 745 20.31 33.71 6.78
C GLU A 745 21.53 34.51 7.24
N GLN A 746 21.89 35.56 6.50
CA GLN A 746 22.95 36.48 6.91
C GLN A 746 22.60 37.19 8.23
N ALA A 747 21.38 37.73 8.35
CA ALA A 747 20.92 38.42 9.56
C ALA A 747 20.96 37.50 10.80
N ILE A 748 20.58 36.23 10.66
CA ILE A 748 20.69 35.24 11.75
C ILE A 748 22.15 35.06 12.19
N ARG A 749 23.07 34.92 11.24
CA ARG A 749 24.50 34.73 11.53
C ARG A 749 25.11 35.93 12.25
N GLU A 750 24.73 37.15 11.86
CA GLU A 750 25.23 38.40 12.45
C GLU A 750 24.68 38.65 13.86
N ILE A 751 23.40 38.39 14.10
CA ILE A 751 22.73 38.70 15.38
C ILE A 751 22.99 37.64 16.45
N SER A 752 23.21 36.39 16.05
CA SER A 752 23.42 35.29 16.99
C SER A 752 24.68 34.46 16.67
N PRO A 753 25.88 35.07 16.67
CA PRO A 753 27.13 34.35 16.43
C PRO A 753 27.41 33.29 17.50
N SER A 754 26.90 33.49 18.72
CA SER A 754 27.02 32.58 19.86
C SER A 754 25.91 31.51 19.93
N ARG A 755 25.01 31.45 18.94
CA ARG A 755 23.89 30.49 18.91
C ARG A 755 23.00 30.56 20.17
N MET A 756 22.72 31.77 20.66
CA MET A 756 21.83 31.99 21.81
C MET A 756 20.42 32.34 21.35
N ILE A 757 19.41 31.71 21.95
CA ILE A 757 17.99 31.95 21.58
C ILE A 757 17.50 33.32 22.05
N GLY A 758 17.95 33.80 23.21
CA GLY A 758 17.43 35.01 23.86
C GLY A 758 17.29 36.22 22.90
N PRO A 759 18.36 36.61 22.18
CA PRO A 759 18.34 37.75 21.25
C PRO A 759 17.37 37.60 20.06
N ILE A 760 17.13 36.38 19.59
CA ILE A 760 16.35 36.11 18.36
C ILE A 760 14.92 35.63 18.64
N LYS A 761 14.61 35.30 19.91
CA LYS A 761 13.34 34.68 20.32
C LYS A 761 12.11 35.46 19.87
N ALA A 762 12.09 36.77 20.11
CA ALA A 762 10.97 37.64 19.75
C ALA A 762 10.87 37.88 18.23
N ALA A 763 11.98 37.72 17.49
CA ALA A 763 12.02 37.93 16.05
C ALA A 763 11.58 36.68 15.27
N LEU A 764 11.98 35.49 15.73
CA LEU A 764 11.80 34.24 14.98
C LEU A 764 10.74 33.31 15.57
N LEU A 765 10.62 33.25 16.89
CA LEU A 765 9.78 32.24 17.56
C LEU A 765 8.44 32.80 18.01
N ASP A 766 8.36 34.09 18.33
CA ASP A 766 7.15 34.74 18.85
C ASP A 766 6.61 35.78 17.86
N MET A 767 5.92 35.32 16.81
CA MET A 767 5.35 36.16 15.75
C MET A 767 3.82 36.33 15.87
N PRO A 768 3.32 37.27 16.70
CA PRO A 768 1.89 37.47 16.93
C PRO A 768 1.15 38.17 15.76
N ASP A 769 1.88 38.75 14.82
CA ASP A 769 1.31 39.58 13.74
C ASP A 769 0.74 38.76 12.58
N ILE A 770 0.95 37.44 12.56
CA ILE A 770 0.48 36.53 11.51
C ILE A 770 -0.75 35.80 12.02
N LYS A 771 -1.93 36.36 11.74
CA LYS A 771 -3.22 35.84 12.24
C LYS A 771 -3.90 34.83 11.31
N GLU A 772 -3.49 34.77 10.05
CA GLU A 772 -4.21 34.04 8.99
C GLU A 772 -3.64 32.64 8.72
N CYS A 773 -2.38 32.36 9.11
CA CYS A 773 -1.71 31.11 8.82
C CYS A 773 -0.61 30.79 9.84
N ALA A 774 -0.19 29.52 9.93
CA ALA A 774 1.03 29.16 10.62
C ALA A 774 2.22 29.89 9.95
N PRO A 775 3.18 30.45 10.72
CA PRO A 775 4.35 31.08 10.12
C PRO A 775 5.09 30.10 9.21
N ARG A 776 5.68 30.59 8.11
CA ARG A 776 6.33 29.75 7.08
C ARG A 776 7.83 30.00 6.84
N HIS A 777 8.42 30.93 7.59
CA HIS A 777 9.85 31.17 7.54
C HIS A 777 10.62 29.92 7.99
N ASP A 778 11.80 29.73 7.41
CA ASP A 778 12.67 28.59 7.70
C ASP A 778 13.39 28.77 9.04
N LEU A 779 13.19 27.81 9.96
CA LEU A 779 13.96 27.69 11.20
C LEU A 779 14.92 26.51 11.16
N ALA A 780 14.47 25.36 10.65
CA ALA A 780 15.22 24.12 10.69
C ALA A 780 16.41 24.10 9.71
N GLY A 781 16.37 24.85 8.61
CA GLY A 781 17.51 25.00 7.70
C GLY A 781 18.42 26.15 8.11
N ALA A 782 17.86 27.32 8.35
CA ALA A 782 18.60 28.55 8.66
C ALA A 782 19.23 28.58 10.07
N ALA A 783 18.55 28.01 11.08
CA ALA A 783 19.01 28.03 12.48
C ALA A 783 18.62 26.74 13.25
N PRO A 784 19.01 25.55 12.78
CA PRO A 784 18.61 24.28 13.40
C PRO A 784 19.03 24.15 14.87
N TRP A 785 20.14 24.79 15.26
CA TRP A 785 20.67 24.82 16.62
C TRP A 785 19.69 25.40 17.65
N ILE A 786 18.66 26.17 17.23
CA ILE A 786 17.59 26.63 18.12
C ILE A 786 16.95 25.44 18.82
N PHE A 787 16.74 24.34 18.11
CA PHE A 787 16.07 23.15 18.64
C PHE A 787 16.94 22.33 19.61
N GLU A 788 18.24 22.64 19.72
CA GLU A 788 19.19 22.00 20.64
C GLU A 788 19.11 22.58 22.06
N ALA A 789 18.54 23.78 22.23
CA ALA A 789 18.52 24.50 23.49
C ALA A 789 17.66 23.84 24.58
N SER A 790 17.88 24.27 25.83
CA SER A 790 17.11 23.81 26.98
C SER A 790 15.66 24.31 26.94
N GLY A 791 14.74 23.53 27.50
CA GLY A 791 13.31 23.87 27.54
C GLY A 791 13.00 25.25 28.13
N THR A 792 13.79 25.72 29.08
CA THR A 792 13.66 27.05 29.72
C THR A 792 13.78 28.21 28.73
N ALA A 793 14.51 28.04 27.62
CA ALA A 793 14.68 29.05 26.59
C ALA A 793 13.37 29.37 25.86
N PHE A 794 12.41 28.44 25.85
CA PHE A 794 11.13 28.55 25.13
C PHE A 794 9.96 29.04 26.00
N SER A 795 10.22 29.49 27.23
CA SER A 795 9.18 30.03 28.13
C SER A 795 8.46 31.26 27.54
N GLY A 796 7.12 31.33 27.62
CA GLY A 796 6.38 32.54 27.23
C GLY A 796 6.19 32.78 25.73
N LEU A 797 6.36 31.75 24.89
CA LEU A 797 5.96 31.82 23.47
C LEU A 797 4.43 31.89 23.33
N ASN A 798 3.94 32.71 22.39
CA ASN A 798 2.51 32.79 22.08
C ASN A 798 2.00 31.49 21.43
N ALA A 799 0.77 31.07 21.77
CA ALA A 799 0.10 29.93 21.15
C ALA A 799 0.03 30.02 19.61
N GLY A 800 -0.12 31.23 19.06
CA GLY A 800 -0.16 31.49 17.62
C GLY A 800 1.16 31.23 16.87
N SER A 801 2.28 31.02 17.58
CA SER A 801 3.57 30.67 16.96
C SER A 801 3.61 29.25 16.36
N GLY A 802 2.70 28.37 16.81
CA GLY A 802 2.77 26.92 16.56
C GLY A 802 3.89 26.20 17.32
N LEU A 803 4.67 26.91 18.14
CA LEU A 803 5.84 26.38 18.87
C LEU A 803 5.71 26.50 20.40
N ALA A 804 4.59 27.04 20.91
CA ALA A 804 4.34 27.18 22.34
C ALA A 804 4.53 25.89 23.17
N PRO A 805 4.21 24.68 22.66
CA PRO A 805 4.46 23.44 23.39
C PRO A 805 5.93 23.18 23.76
N LEU A 806 6.91 23.82 23.09
CA LEU A 806 8.33 23.70 23.44
C LEU A 806 8.65 24.08 24.90
N ALA A 807 7.84 24.96 25.52
CA ALA A 807 8.02 25.32 26.92
C ALA A 807 7.86 24.12 27.88
N GLN A 808 7.13 23.08 27.47
CA GLN A 808 6.90 21.88 28.29
C GLN A 808 8.18 21.05 28.53
N LEU A 809 9.21 21.21 27.68
CA LEU A 809 10.51 20.57 27.85
C LEU A 809 11.18 20.93 29.19
N ALA A 810 10.83 22.08 29.79
CA ALA A 810 11.40 22.51 31.06
C ALA A 810 10.84 21.75 32.28
N SER A 811 9.67 21.11 32.13
CA SER A 811 8.89 20.54 33.25
C SER A 811 8.69 19.02 33.13
N GLN A 812 9.44 18.33 32.28
CA GLN A 812 9.29 16.89 32.11
C GLN A 812 9.94 16.11 33.27
N PRO A 813 9.25 15.09 33.82
CA PRO A 813 9.78 14.25 34.89
C PRO A 813 10.92 13.36 34.37
N GLN A 814 11.80 12.93 35.27
CA GLN A 814 12.85 11.96 34.93
C GLN A 814 12.26 10.57 34.68
N VAL A 815 12.72 9.92 33.62
CA VAL A 815 12.38 8.53 33.27
C VAL A 815 13.63 7.67 33.40
N THR A 816 13.58 6.52 34.07
CA THR A 816 14.73 5.61 34.22
C THR A 816 14.74 4.52 33.15
N GLY A 817 15.94 4.02 32.81
CA GLY A 817 16.08 2.86 31.90
C GLY A 817 15.85 3.22 30.44
N LEU A 818 16.29 4.41 30.02
CA LEU A 818 16.12 4.89 28.65
C LEU A 818 17.10 4.20 27.69
N PRO A 819 16.68 3.90 26.44
CA PRO A 819 17.57 3.32 25.44
C PRO A 819 18.67 4.29 25.00
N ASP A 820 19.80 3.76 24.50
CA ASP A 820 20.89 4.56 23.95
C ASP A 820 20.40 5.32 22.71
N PRO A 821 20.36 6.67 22.69
CA PRO A 821 19.94 7.42 21.50
C PRO A 821 20.84 7.17 20.27
N ARG A 822 22.07 6.68 20.45
CA ARG A 822 23.02 6.32 19.38
C ARG A 822 23.01 4.82 19.04
N GLY A 823 22.15 4.02 19.68
CA GLY A 823 21.99 2.60 19.37
C GLY A 823 21.43 2.35 17.97
N ASP A 824 21.42 1.10 17.55
CA ASP A 824 20.95 0.69 16.21
C ASP A 824 19.45 0.98 16.01
N GLU A 825 18.61 0.67 17.01
CA GLU A 825 17.14 0.77 16.94
C GLU A 825 16.53 1.38 18.24
N PRO A 826 16.84 2.64 18.57
CA PRO A 826 16.45 3.21 19.86
C PRO A 826 14.97 3.58 19.95
N MET A 827 14.38 4.03 18.83
CA MET A 827 12.94 4.29 18.76
C MET A 827 12.15 2.99 18.99
N GLN A 828 12.56 1.88 18.36
CA GLN A 828 11.96 0.57 18.60
C GLN A 828 11.99 0.19 20.08
N SER A 829 13.19 0.21 20.66
CA SER A 829 13.42 -0.19 22.06
C SER A 829 12.53 0.61 23.02
N TRP A 830 12.36 1.91 22.74
CA TRP A 830 11.47 2.76 23.51
C TRP A 830 9.99 2.42 23.33
N LEU A 831 9.52 2.24 22.10
CA LEU A 831 8.11 1.91 21.82
C LEU A 831 7.74 0.53 22.39
N GLU A 832 8.67 -0.42 22.44
CA GLU A 832 8.50 -1.70 23.14
C GLU A 832 8.34 -1.51 24.65
N GLN A 833 9.15 -0.64 25.27
CA GLN A 833 9.04 -0.31 26.69
C GLN A 833 7.72 0.39 27.04
N VAL A 834 7.28 1.34 26.21
CA VAL A 834 5.98 2.02 26.34
C VAL A 834 4.83 1.03 26.27
N ALA A 835 4.90 0.04 25.38
CA ALA A 835 3.89 -1.00 25.26
C ALA A 835 3.90 -2.00 26.44
N ALA A 836 5.05 -2.22 27.08
CA ALA A 836 5.19 -3.18 28.17
C ALA A 836 4.90 -2.60 29.56
N THR A 837 5.02 -1.28 29.75
CA THR A 837 5.00 -0.63 31.06
C THR A 837 3.72 0.16 31.30
N SER A 838 2.93 -0.25 32.30
CA SER A 838 1.68 0.42 32.67
C SER A 838 1.86 1.66 33.57
N ASP A 839 3.07 1.92 34.08
CA ASP A 839 3.37 3.00 35.05
C ASP A 839 4.38 4.02 34.48
N MET A 840 4.04 4.60 33.32
CA MET A 840 4.85 5.62 32.66
C MET A 840 4.45 7.02 33.14
N PRO A 841 5.40 7.96 33.36
CA PRO A 841 5.05 9.33 33.70
C PRO A 841 4.15 9.95 32.63
N LEU A 842 3.13 10.71 33.05
CA LEU A 842 2.09 11.28 32.18
C LEU A 842 2.59 11.95 30.88
N PRO A 843 3.73 12.66 30.82
CA PRO A 843 4.25 13.23 29.57
C PRO A 843 4.79 12.22 28.56
N PHE A 844 5.08 10.99 29.00
CA PHE A 844 5.65 9.89 28.22
C PHE A 844 4.70 8.68 28.14
N ALA A 845 3.43 8.86 28.53
CA ALA A 845 2.41 7.83 28.48
C ALA A 845 1.91 7.59 27.04
N PRO A 846 1.40 6.38 26.74
CA PRO A 846 0.77 6.03 25.46
C PRO A 846 -0.22 7.08 24.93
N ASP A 847 -1.13 7.54 25.79
CA ASP A 847 -2.18 8.53 25.46
C ASP A 847 -1.60 9.85 24.92
N ARG A 848 -0.35 10.18 25.24
CA ARG A 848 0.31 11.38 24.70
C ARG A 848 0.73 11.22 23.25
N LEU A 849 1.14 10.03 22.84
CA LEU A 849 1.40 9.73 21.44
C LEU A 849 0.09 9.72 20.65
N GLU A 850 -0.99 9.18 21.21
CA GLU A 850 -2.32 9.24 20.59
C GLU A 850 -2.82 10.68 20.41
N ALA A 851 -2.73 11.49 21.46
CA ALA A 851 -3.08 12.90 21.39
C ALA A 851 -2.21 13.68 20.39
N ALA A 852 -0.93 13.32 20.25
CA ALA A 852 -0.03 13.91 19.26
C ALA A 852 -0.44 13.55 17.82
N PHE A 853 -0.87 12.30 17.58
CA PHE A 853 -1.44 11.89 16.28
C PHE A 853 -2.73 12.64 15.95
N GLN A 854 -3.65 12.75 16.90
CA GLN A 854 -4.89 13.50 16.74
C GLN A 854 -4.61 14.97 16.41
N ALA A 855 -3.69 15.61 17.13
CA ALA A 855 -3.29 16.99 16.88
C ALA A 855 -2.64 17.16 15.50
N LEU A 856 -1.76 16.23 15.12
CA LEU A 856 -1.15 16.23 13.78
C LEU A 856 -2.23 16.13 12.70
N ARG A 857 -3.11 15.12 12.75
CA ARG A 857 -4.16 14.92 11.75
C ARG A 857 -5.11 16.10 11.64
N TYR A 858 -5.52 16.69 12.77
CA TYR A 858 -6.31 17.91 12.78
C TYR A 858 -5.59 19.04 12.03
N ARG A 859 -4.30 19.25 12.28
CA ARG A 859 -3.53 20.29 11.56
C ARG A 859 -3.37 19.99 10.07
N LEU A 860 -3.16 18.73 9.70
CA LEU A 860 -3.04 18.33 8.29
C LEU A 860 -4.37 18.36 7.53
N GLY A 861 -5.52 18.23 8.22
CA GLY A 861 -6.84 18.22 7.59
C GLY A 861 -7.56 19.57 7.62
N ASP A 862 -7.58 20.21 8.78
CA ASP A 862 -8.50 21.32 9.10
C ASP A 862 -7.81 22.69 9.24
N THR A 863 -6.49 22.77 9.07
CA THR A 863 -5.73 24.03 9.16
C THR A 863 -4.97 24.36 7.88
N ASP A 864 -4.30 25.51 7.83
CA ASP A 864 -3.46 25.91 6.69
C ASP A 864 -2.22 25.01 6.50
N LEU A 865 -1.86 24.21 7.52
CA LEU A 865 -0.81 23.20 7.42
C LEU A 865 -1.19 22.00 6.56
N ARG A 866 -2.44 21.92 6.07
CA ARG A 866 -2.83 20.95 5.03
C ARG A 866 -1.99 21.06 3.76
N ASP A 867 -1.39 22.23 3.52
CA ASP A 867 -0.48 22.45 2.38
C ASP A 867 0.72 21.49 2.38
N ILE A 868 1.04 20.83 3.50
CA ILE A 868 2.14 19.84 3.55
C ILE A 868 1.72 18.44 3.05
N VAL A 869 0.43 18.23 2.77
CA VAL A 869 -0.13 16.96 2.28
C VAL A 869 -0.87 17.09 0.93
N THR A 870 -0.96 18.29 0.36
CA THR A 870 -1.56 18.57 -0.96
C THR A 870 -0.66 18.15 -2.13
N ASP A 871 -1.06 18.35 -3.39
CA ASP A 871 -0.19 18.02 -4.54
C ASP A 871 0.60 19.24 -5.02
N ASP A 872 1.49 19.75 -4.16
CA ASP A 872 2.36 20.90 -4.43
C ASP A 872 3.86 20.59 -4.25
N LEU A 873 4.73 21.56 -4.57
CA LEU A 873 6.18 21.43 -4.42
C LEU A 873 6.58 21.16 -2.96
N LEU A 874 5.92 21.82 -2.01
CA LEU A 874 6.16 21.63 -0.58
C LEU A 874 5.88 20.18 -0.16
N THR A 875 4.77 19.61 -0.60
CA THR A 875 4.43 18.23 -0.30
C THR A 875 5.38 17.25 -0.98
N GLY A 876 5.86 17.54 -2.20
CA GLY A 876 6.94 16.79 -2.83
C GLY A 876 8.18 16.70 -1.92
N THR A 877 8.61 17.83 -1.37
CA THR A 877 9.72 17.90 -0.40
C THR A 877 9.41 17.14 0.89
N VAL A 878 8.21 17.29 1.46
CA VAL A 878 7.78 16.55 2.67
C VAL A 878 7.78 15.05 2.43
N ARG A 879 7.24 14.57 1.30
CA ARG A 879 7.27 13.15 0.91
C ARG A 879 8.70 12.64 0.78
N LEU A 880 9.62 13.41 0.19
CA LEU A 880 11.04 13.04 0.09
C LEU A 880 11.73 12.96 1.47
N ILE A 881 11.44 13.90 2.38
CA ILE A 881 11.92 13.86 3.76
C ILE A 881 11.37 12.60 4.47
N ALA A 882 10.07 12.39 4.41
CA ALA A 882 9.34 11.29 5.05
C ALA A 882 9.51 9.90 4.38
N ALA A 883 10.10 9.84 3.17
CA ALA A 883 10.29 8.60 2.43
C ALA A 883 11.36 7.67 3.03
N ALA A 884 12.23 8.19 3.91
CA ALA A 884 13.30 7.41 4.51
C ALA A 884 12.73 6.19 5.27
N HIS A 885 13.30 5.00 5.00
CA HIS A 885 12.88 3.74 5.62
C HIS A 885 12.81 3.85 7.15
N VAL A 886 11.72 3.37 7.76
CA VAL A 886 11.48 3.32 9.21
C VAL A 886 11.17 1.86 9.55
N ALA A 887 12.01 1.22 10.37
CA ALA A 887 11.83 -0.18 10.75
C ALA A 887 10.53 -0.37 11.56
N ASP A 888 10.23 0.56 12.47
CA ASP A 888 9.15 0.42 13.46
C ASP A 888 7.91 1.26 13.14
N LEU A 889 7.69 1.52 11.85
CA LEU A 889 6.59 2.38 11.43
C LEU A 889 5.25 1.85 11.95
N ASP A 890 5.04 0.53 11.90
CA ASP A 890 3.81 -0.10 12.39
C ASP A 890 3.64 0.03 13.91
N ARG A 891 4.74 -0.02 14.67
CA ARG A 891 4.69 0.18 16.12
C ARG A 891 4.32 1.62 16.46
N LEU A 892 4.88 2.60 15.75
CA LEU A 892 4.52 4.00 15.91
C LEU A 892 3.07 4.26 15.46
N ARG A 893 2.63 3.62 14.38
CA ARG A 893 1.24 3.70 13.90
C ARG A 893 0.22 3.13 14.88
N SER A 894 0.60 2.22 15.77
CA SER A 894 -0.33 1.66 16.77
C SER A 894 -0.96 2.72 17.70
N PHE A 895 -0.36 3.92 17.79
CA PHE A 895 -0.92 5.06 18.53
C PHE A 895 -1.79 5.99 17.66
N ASP A 896 -1.96 5.72 16.37
CA ASP A 896 -2.68 6.58 15.42
C ASP A 896 -4.12 6.10 15.18
N ASN A 897 -4.97 6.25 16.20
CA ASN A 897 -6.39 5.85 16.16
C ASN A 897 -7.16 6.64 15.09
N GLY A 898 -7.22 6.13 13.84
CA GLY A 898 -7.89 6.76 12.69
C GLY A 898 -7.01 6.90 11.44
N GLY A 899 -5.78 6.39 11.44
CA GLY A 899 -4.83 6.59 10.36
C GLY A 899 -4.65 5.49 9.33
N GLY A 900 -5.33 4.37 9.51
CA GLY A 900 -4.93 3.09 8.95
C GLY A 900 -5.15 2.89 7.46
N GLY A 901 -4.20 3.38 6.69
CA GLY A 901 -4.12 3.31 5.24
C GLY A 901 -3.27 4.46 4.68
N ASP A 902 -3.15 5.55 5.44
CA ASP A 902 -2.24 6.66 5.15
C ASP A 902 -1.04 6.63 6.11
N PRO A 903 0.13 6.10 5.67
CA PRO A 903 1.32 6.09 6.50
C PRO A 903 1.99 7.47 6.62
N LEU A 904 1.53 8.51 5.92
CA LEU A 904 2.21 9.79 5.86
C LEU A 904 2.31 10.48 7.23
N PRO A 905 1.24 10.60 8.06
CA PRO A 905 1.36 11.20 9.39
C PRO A 905 2.35 10.46 10.30
N ALA A 906 2.37 9.12 10.26
CA ALA A 906 3.34 8.33 11.01
C ALA A 906 4.77 8.52 10.48
N ARG A 907 4.96 8.67 9.16
CA ARG A 907 6.27 8.99 8.58
C ARG A 907 6.73 10.40 8.92
N ILE A 908 5.81 11.37 8.99
CA ILE A 908 6.09 12.73 9.49
C ILE A 908 6.52 12.65 10.95
N ALA A 909 5.79 11.92 11.80
CA ALA A 909 6.15 11.71 13.21
C ALA A 909 7.54 11.07 13.36
N ALA A 910 7.87 10.06 12.56
CA ALA A 910 9.19 9.44 12.54
C ALA A 910 10.30 10.39 12.06
N ALA A 911 10.03 11.27 11.08
CA ALA A 911 10.98 12.29 10.66
C ALA A 911 11.22 13.34 11.77
N ILE A 912 10.16 13.74 12.47
CA ILE A 912 10.23 14.64 13.63
C ILE A 912 11.03 14.00 14.77
N GLU A 913 10.81 12.71 15.05
CA GLU A 913 11.58 11.95 16.04
C GLU A 913 13.08 12.01 15.74
N ARG A 914 13.47 11.73 14.49
CA ARG A 914 14.89 11.75 14.09
C ARG A 914 15.53 13.11 14.26
N PHE A 915 14.81 14.17 13.91
CA PHE A 915 15.28 15.53 14.11
C PHE A 915 15.36 15.88 15.60
N ALA A 916 14.38 15.47 16.41
CA ALA A 916 14.37 15.65 17.86
C ALA A 916 15.54 14.92 18.55
N ARG A 917 15.88 13.73 18.06
CA ARG A 917 17.04 12.96 18.50
C ARG A 917 18.35 13.63 18.13
N ALA A 918 18.49 14.09 16.89
CA ALA A 918 19.65 14.89 16.47
C ALA A 918 19.78 16.16 17.32
N ALA A 919 18.67 16.81 17.66
CA ALA A 919 18.64 17.95 18.56
C ALA A 919 19.07 17.64 20.00
N ALA A 920 18.75 16.45 20.51
CA ALA A 920 19.26 15.99 21.80
C ALA A 920 20.76 15.74 21.80
N LEU A 921 21.30 15.26 20.68
CA LEU A 921 22.72 14.96 20.51
C LEU A 921 23.55 16.17 20.05
N ARG A 922 22.90 17.33 19.79
CA ARG A 922 23.52 18.54 19.22
C ARG A 922 24.12 18.33 17.82
N GLU A 923 23.41 17.58 17.01
CA GLU A 923 23.80 17.15 15.65
C GLU A 923 22.80 17.65 14.59
N THR A 924 22.04 18.72 14.88
CA THR A 924 20.95 19.17 14.00
C THR A 924 21.43 19.69 12.64
N ASP A 925 22.55 20.41 12.61
CA ASP A 925 23.19 20.87 11.37
C ASP A 925 23.56 19.68 10.46
N ALA A 926 24.22 18.66 11.02
CA ALA A 926 24.62 17.46 10.30
C ALA A 926 23.40 16.64 9.81
N HIS A 927 22.32 16.62 10.59
CA HIS A 927 21.07 15.96 10.19
C HIS A 927 20.46 16.63 8.94
N VAL A 928 20.41 17.96 8.92
CA VAL A 928 19.87 18.72 7.76
C VAL A 928 20.75 18.52 6.54
N ASP A 929 22.08 18.53 6.68
CA ASP A 929 23.01 18.28 5.57
C ASP A 929 22.86 16.85 5.00
N ALA A 930 22.60 15.87 5.87
CA ALA A 930 22.30 14.51 5.44
C ALA A 930 20.98 14.42 4.65
N LEU A 931 19.96 15.20 5.03
CA LEU A 931 18.71 15.32 4.27
C LEU A 931 18.94 15.98 2.90
N CYS A 932 19.75 17.05 2.83
CA CYS A 932 20.15 17.70 1.58
C CYS A 932 20.83 16.69 0.65
N THR A 933 21.81 15.97 1.17
CA THR A 933 22.57 14.96 0.41
C THR A 933 21.67 13.83 -0.10
N ARG A 934 20.73 13.35 0.73
CA ARG A 934 19.84 12.23 0.39
C ARG A 934 18.77 12.60 -0.64
N THR A 935 18.20 13.81 -0.53
CA THR A 935 17.06 14.24 -1.36
C THR A 935 17.51 15.00 -2.60
N GLY A 936 18.71 15.57 -2.60
CA GLY A 936 19.22 16.45 -3.66
C GLY A 936 18.61 17.86 -3.64
N LEU A 937 17.81 18.18 -2.63
CA LEU A 937 17.12 19.48 -2.53
C LEU A 937 17.96 20.53 -1.80
N PRO A 938 17.76 21.83 -2.11
CA PRO A 938 18.38 22.93 -1.38
C PRO A 938 18.03 22.93 0.11
N ARG A 939 18.99 23.37 0.94
CA ARG A 939 18.82 23.44 2.40
C ARG A 939 17.61 24.27 2.84
N ALA A 940 17.33 25.38 2.16
CA ALA A 940 16.20 26.25 2.49
C ALA A 940 14.83 25.59 2.21
N GLU A 941 14.73 24.75 1.19
CA GLU A 941 13.50 23.99 0.90
C GLU A 941 13.26 22.92 1.96
N ILE A 942 14.31 22.15 2.30
CA ILE A 942 14.25 21.15 3.37
C ILE A 942 13.94 21.80 4.71
N GLY A 943 14.60 22.92 4.99
CA GLY A 943 14.43 23.68 6.22
C GLY A 943 13.00 24.16 6.40
N GLN A 944 12.39 24.75 5.37
CA GLN A 944 10.98 25.16 5.44
C GLN A 944 10.07 23.96 5.65
N ALA A 945 10.20 22.91 4.84
CA ALA A 945 9.35 21.72 4.94
C ALA A 945 9.44 21.10 6.34
N LEU A 946 10.66 20.94 6.86
CA LEU A 946 10.89 20.42 8.21
C LEU A 946 10.33 21.35 9.29
N THR A 947 10.43 22.67 9.12
CA THR A 947 9.83 23.65 10.04
C THR A 947 8.31 23.54 10.09
N LEU A 948 7.65 23.36 8.95
CA LEU A 948 6.20 23.17 8.88
C LEU A 948 5.77 21.81 9.42
N MET A 949 6.53 20.75 9.14
CA MET A 949 6.34 19.43 9.78
C MET A 949 6.44 19.55 11.31
N LEU A 950 7.42 20.28 11.84
CA LEU A 950 7.57 20.53 13.27
C LEU A 950 6.39 21.31 13.86
N ARG A 951 5.87 22.33 13.16
CA ARG A 951 4.66 23.05 13.59
C ARG A 951 3.42 22.15 13.56
N ALA A 952 3.32 21.27 12.56
CA ALA A 952 2.22 20.32 12.43
C ALA A 952 2.28 19.22 13.51
N GLY A 953 3.47 18.72 13.84
CA GLY A 953 3.68 17.65 14.82
C GLY A 953 4.47 18.07 16.05
N ILE A 954 4.23 19.28 16.57
CA ILE A 954 5.05 19.86 17.66
C ILE A 954 5.01 19.01 18.93
N GLU A 955 3.90 18.32 19.20
CA GLU A 955 3.74 17.41 20.33
C GLU A 955 4.69 16.21 20.21
N PHE A 956 4.88 15.64 19.01
CA PHE A 956 5.89 14.60 18.78
C PHE A 956 7.29 15.12 19.04
N PHE A 957 7.59 16.33 18.56
CA PHE A 957 8.91 16.92 18.78
C PHE A 957 9.17 17.08 20.28
N VAL A 958 8.23 17.64 21.05
CA VAL A 958 8.37 17.82 22.51
C VAL A 958 8.51 16.49 23.24
N TYR A 959 7.72 15.49 22.85
CA TYR A 959 7.78 14.14 23.40
C TYR A 959 9.17 13.52 23.19
N PHE A 960 9.63 13.41 21.93
CA PHE A 960 10.89 12.74 21.60
C PHE A 960 12.13 13.56 21.99
N ARG A 961 12.11 14.89 21.84
CA ARG A 961 13.22 15.77 22.24
C ARG A 961 13.47 15.67 23.74
N GLY A 962 12.39 15.61 24.51
CA GLY A 962 12.38 15.40 25.95
C GLY A 962 13.03 14.07 26.35
N LEU A 963 12.51 12.99 25.77
CA LEU A 963 13.00 11.62 25.94
C LEU A 963 14.50 11.52 25.66
N TRP A 964 14.92 11.96 24.47
CA TRP A 964 16.31 11.83 24.02
C TRP A 964 17.28 12.71 24.78
N SER A 965 16.85 13.87 25.30
CA SER A 965 17.68 14.67 26.23
C SER A 965 18.06 13.87 27.45
N GLN A 966 17.08 13.21 28.07
CA GLN A 966 17.28 12.44 29.28
C GLN A 966 18.11 11.19 29.01
N ALA A 967 17.86 10.52 27.88
CA ALA A 967 18.61 9.34 27.46
C ALA A 967 20.10 9.66 27.24
N ALA A 968 20.40 10.76 26.53
CA ALA A 968 21.76 11.23 26.31
C ALA A 968 22.46 11.55 27.65
N GLN A 969 21.79 12.27 28.57
CA GLN A 969 22.33 12.57 29.90
C GLN A 969 22.57 11.33 30.76
N GLN A 970 21.73 10.30 30.64
CA GLN A 970 21.91 9.04 31.38
C GLN A 970 23.12 8.26 30.87
N HIS A 971 23.28 8.17 29.55
CA HIS A 971 24.41 7.48 28.95
C HIS A 971 25.73 8.20 29.22
N GLU A 972 25.78 9.54 29.12
CA GLU A 972 26.95 10.34 29.49
C GLU A 972 27.39 10.19 30.96
N ARG A 973 26.48 9.79 31.86
CA ARG A 973 26.80 9.52 33.27
C ARG A 973 27.22 8.08 33.54
N GLN A 974 26.95 7.16 32.61
CA GLN A 974 27.24 5.73 32.72
C GLN A 974 28.57 5.34 32.03
N THR A 975 28.96 6.08 30.99
CA THR A 975 30.28 6.05 30.35
C THR A 975 31.26 6.97 31.05
#